data_AF-A0A091IR02-F1
#
_entry.id   AF-A0A091IR02-F1
#
_cell.length_a   1.000
_cell.length_b   1.000
_cell.length_c   1.000
_cell.angle_alpha   90.00
_cell.angle_beta   90.00
_cell.angle_gamma   90.00
#
_symmetry.space_group_name_H-M   'P 1'
#
loop_
_entity.id
_entity.type
_entity.pdbx_description
1 polymer ?
#
loop_
_entity_poly.entity_id
_entity_poly.type
_entity_poly.pdbx_seq_one_letter_code
_entity_poly.pdbx_strand_id
1 'polypeptide(L)'
;GVTVYFHAILSKDFRLNPETHKVFIRAEGISPYANWKDHICELNCSKRLGEHGYLIEGTANLPKENIDRCIPYKYWVTCGEGQYEFIYKRPVVGGHVNRCLLIRHCLLNNREWHQYDDIVCAKPSTMKNFWHKIAGNENKDIVRGKIIAANIMLENIFSILGTWSPDNLRNFFAQLRQFYVVTIDPLVHDGTAMLWTELNFGKQQVNDLLLKYMRKIALPFLAPEGGGASQEDVVIKSKLALGLTVLTVVELLGLPALKSDLADLCSLLCLDKVSQQASLDELHRIKKAFAAVTSLNVHLTNLCQRCIDDQVDQWVWILPLLHFFAAPSQHDHLPIEEDAWAGLEGLPFAETRKRHDTGTLLQLMKEKIYLMEFDTTLVKSWMCVLPLESLAEFIKNFPSGLLTTLEGVSYRLENVDLSWKNSKVVESLLKTLLCTLDEKQARALEAHSWRSCLMCCFKLYKKLCKCLKYGWWFMIPATTAMMISKVAKLQPTADPRDAVQEVPGVEVFNEALRDTRTWFRNALHLKLLKEYPENAMFSFAWELEAWNKFVKISFPDEQFTERWKKTLLADLEKRIQEEPPVNQILVYCAQHHRLTEFDSSIDSCFSNCATEAVAVACQTQSNLLEQVSSYDMGQLSQLVSTIIVKSWPVKSGQSADDFDKILHHVLTWPGIKHVFSFNGKNTRLLEKLTDEAKNIMAMADSVFMSVTDDIQEGCILVKHLEEILQHEKQFISIWEISKELLQRELKELLQRRQEEVTLVRKEKKAIGTFLSMCRKAQASVKVNVGEVEFQHLEDLCMKRLNTVVNVGKRPLQTYYSLSPKLKESAQKMHSFKDSLVFQQFWEEAAQKVGEECESSEEEDEEEEEKVVLALDLDNVFSSLISPCFESYERLYDDLRSGNLTLSAVDTIFQEFTDHPEDLKTELNAICKLRPGEGRDWVDQRFQQIQQYHEMHLTFDAAKIIANVKEILSLSGDFSILENLLDITEKLESYKTQKLDSISPELMHAKRLLQGITVNRRGCLKALAQQKEFVCWVREALKDINELKVFVDLASISAGENDMDVDRVACFHDTVHGYSSLLYELRQDSGFEDFMHCLNKLWRALDSDENLPKKLVS
;
A
#
# COMPACT_ATOMS: atom_id res chain seq x y z
N GLY A 1 -39.24 -21.31 -78.51
CA GLY A 1 -37.80 -21.60 -78.46
C GLY A 1 -37.14 -20.71 -77.45
N VAL A 2 -35.82 -20.57 -77.57
CA VAL A 2 -34.98 -19.53 -76.97
C VAL A 2 -34.55 -18.60 -78.09
N THR A 3 -34.61 -17.29 -77.85
CA THR A 3 -34.12 -16.29 -78.80
C THR A 3 -32.64 -16.06 -78.54
N VAL A 4 -31.79 -16.35 -79.53
CA VAL A 4 -30.34 -16.12 -79.46
C VAL A 4 -29.99 -14.87 -80.25
N TYR A 5 -29.36 -13.91 -79.58
CA TYR A 5 -28.81 -12.70 -80.17
C TYR A 5 -27.30 -12.91 -80.35
N PHE A 6 -26.81 -12.88 -81.58
CA PHE A 6 -25.38 -12.98 -81.86
C PHE A 6 -24.81 -11.58 -82.05
N HIS A 7 -23.74 -11.28 -81.32
CA HIS A 7 -23.00 -10.03 -81.43
C HIS A 7 -21.55 -10.38 -81.76
N ALA A 8 -21.03 -9.88 -82.88
CA ALA A 8 -19.64 -10.10 -83.28
C ALA A 8 -19.06 -8.90 -84.02
N ILE A 9 -17.74 -8.87 -84.20
CA ILE A 9 -17.09 -7.83 -85.01
C ILE A 9 -16.57 -8.45 -86.29
N LEU A 10 -17.11 -8.04 -87.44
CA LEU A 10 -16.59 -8.46 -88.72
C LEU A 10 -15.33 -7.66 -89.09
N SER A 11 -14.20 -8.35 -89.28
CA SER A 11 -12.96 -7.72 -89.71
C SER A 11 -13.11 -7.03 -91.08
N LYS A 12 -12.47 -5.86 -91.22
CA LYS A 12 -12.33 -5.17 -92.52
C LYS A 12 -11.63 -6.00 -93.60
N ASP A 13 -10.89 -7.05 -93.21
CA ASP A 13 -10.16 -7.92 -94.13
C ASP A 13 -11.09 -8.66 -95.11
N PHE A 14 -12.37 -8.84 -94.77
CA PHE A 14 -13.38 -9.39 -95.68
C PHE A 14 -13.80 -8.44 -96.81
N ARG A 15 -13.41 -7.16 -96.74
CA ARG A 15 -13.80 -6.10 -97.70
C ARG A 15 -15.31 -6.09 -97.99
N LEU A 16 -16.10 -6.20 -96.92
CA LEU A 16 -17.56 -6.26 -97.01
C LEU A 16 -18.13 -4.94 -97.59
N ASN A 17 -19.03 -5.05 -98.56
CA ASN A 17 -19.93 -3.97 -98.94
C ASN A 17 -21.31 -4.26 -98.31
N PRO A 18 -21.74 -3.51 -97.27
CA PRO A 18 -22.99 -3.77 -96.56
C PRO A 18 -24.25 -3.73 -97.43
N GLU A 19 -24.21 -3.07 -98.59
CA GLU A 19 -25.36 -2.96 -99.50
C GLU A 19 -25.59 -4.21 -100.36
N THR A 20 -24.54 -5.03 -100.56
CA THR A 20 -24.55 -6.16 -101.51
C THR A 20 -24.12 -7.49 -100.90
N HIS A 21 -23.29 -7.46 -99.85
CA HIS A 21 -22.82 -8.64 -99.15
C HIS A 21 -23.60 -8.86 -97.86
N LYS A 22 -23.92 -10.11 -97.58
CA LYS A 22 -24.61 -10.55 -96.36
C LYS A 22 -23.68 -11.41 -95.50
N VAL A 23 -23.96 -11.42 -94.20
CA VAL A 23 -23.27 -12.28 -93.24
C VAL A 23 -24.29 -13.23 -92.62
N PHE A 24 -23.97 -14.52 -92.57
CA PHE A 24 -24.83 -15.54 -92.02
C PHE A 24 -24.11 -16.41 -91.00
N ILE A 25 -24.86 -17.04 -90.11
CA ILE A 25 -24.37 -18.12 -89.25
C ILE A 25 -24.81 -19.47 -89.82
N ARG A 26 -23.88 -20.41 -89.89
CA ARG A 26 -24.14 -21.83 -90.19
C ARG A 26 -23.61 -22.67 -89.03
N ALA A 27 -24.34 -23.72 -88.68
CA ALA A 27 -24.04 -24.58 -87.55
C ALA A 27 -24.38 -26.04 -87.86
N GLU A 28 -24.08 -26.91 -86.91
CA GLU A 28 -24.40 -28.32 -86.95
C GLU A 28 -25.21 -28.75 -85.73
N GLY A 29 -26.14 -29.69 -85.93
CA GLY A 29 -26.93 -30.30 -84.87
C GLY A 29 -28.19 -29.54 -84.47
N ILE A 30 -28.65 -28.57 -85.27
CA ILE A 30 -29.87 -27.78 -85.02
C ILE A 30 -30.98 -28.20 -85.99
N SER A 31 -31.94 -29.02 -85.53
CA SER A 31 -33.13 -29.37 -86.34
C SER A 31 -34.08 -28.16 -86.51
N PRO A 32 -34.68 -27.92 -87.71
CA PRO A 32 -34.63 -28.72 -88.94
C PRO A 32 -33.51 -28.33 -89.93
N TYR A 33 -32.55 -27.49 -89.54
CA TYR A 33 -31.51 -26.98 -90.44
C TYR A 33 -30.52 -28.09 -90.85
N ALA A 34 -30.23 -28.18 -92.14
CA ALA A 34 -29.20 -29.06 -92.67
C ALA A 34 -27.80 -28.56 -92.25
N ASN A 35 -27.04 -29.43 -91.58
CA ASN A 35 -25.70 -29.14 -91.07
C ASN A 35 -24.82 -28.44 -92.13
N TRP A 36 -24.29 -27.27 -91.79
CA TRP A 36 -23.36 -26.46 -92.60
C TRP A 36 -23.87 -25.98 -93.97
N LYS A 37 -25.13 -26.25 -94.34
CA LYS A 37 -25.73 -25.81 -95.61
C LYS A 37 -26.70 -24.66 -95.40
N ASP A 38 -27.61 -24.80 -94.44
CA ASP A 38 -28.66 -23.83 -94.20
C ASP A 38 -28.17 -22.66 -93.36
N HIS A 39 -28.69 -21.47 -93.64
CA HIS A 39 -28.42 -20.25 -92.88
C HIS A 39 -29.36 -20.17 -91.67
N ILE A 40 -28.80 -20.17 -90.46
CA ILE A 40 -29.56 -20.17 -89.20
C ILE A 40 -29.90 -18.75 -88.76
N CYS A 41 -29.03 -17.81 -89.07
CA CYS A 41 -29.16 -16.41 -88.68
C CYS A 41 -28.54 -15.53 -89.76
N GLU A 42 -29.24 -14.48 -90.18
CA GLU A 42 -28.68 -13.38 -90.97
C GLU A 42 -28.26 -12.27 -90.01
N LEU A 43 -27.03 -11.76 -90.16
CA LEU A 43 -26.53 -10.64 -89.36
C LEU A 43 -26.48 -9.35 -90.17
N ASN A 44 -26.90 -8.27 -89.51
CA ASN A 44 -26.88 -6.92 -90.06
C ASN A 44 -25.68 -6.15 -89.50
N CYS A 45 -25.08 -5.28 -90.32
CA CYS A 45 -24.05 -4.37 -89.86
C CYS A 45 -24.71 -3.23 -89.06
N SER A 46 -24.63 -3.26 -87.74
CA SER A 46 -25.29 -2.28 -86.87
C SER A 46 -24.45 -1.03 -86.62
N LYS A 47 -23.11 -1.15 -86.59
CA LYS A 47 -22.20 -0.01 -86.36
C LYS A 47 -20.90 -0.13 -87.15
N ARG A 48 -20.45 0.97 -87.76
CA ARG A 48 -19.12 1.06 -88.40
C ARG A 48 -18.06 1.39 -87.35
N LEU A 49 -17.03 0.56 -87.24
CA LEU A 49 -15.97 0.64 -86.21
C LEU A 49 -14.62 1.10 -86.78
N GLY A 50 -14.64 1.88 -87.87
CA GLY A 50 -13.46 2.40 -88.53
C GLY A 50 -12.48 1.30 -88.96
N GLU A 51 -11.27 1.33 -88.41
CA GLU A 51 -10.19 0.41 -88.73
C GLU A 51 -10.36 -1.02 -88.17
N HIS A 52 -11.36 -1.25 -87.32
CA HIS A 52 -11.70 -2.57 -86.75
C HIS A 52 -12.80 -3.31 -87.54
N GLY A 53 -13.49 -2.65 -88.46
CA GLY A 53 -14.52 -3.26 -89.31
C GLY A 53 -15.95 -2.86 -88.92
N TYR A 54 -16.85 -3.84 -88.77
CA TYR A 54 -18.28 -3.61 -88.49
C TYR A 54 -18.74 -4.44 -87.29
N LEU A 55 -19.52 -3.83 -86.38
CA LEU A 55 -20.33 -4.59 -85.42
C LEU A 55 -21.47 -5.24 -86.20
N ILE A 56 -21.58 -6.55 -86.10
CA ILE A 56 -22.63 -7.34 -86.75
C ILE A 56 -23.53 -7.97 -85.69
N GLU A 57 -24.83 -7.86 -85.89
CA GLU A 57 -25.83 -8.35 -84.95
C GLU A 57 -26.93 -9.10 -85.71
N GLY A 58 -27.34 -10.24 -85.16
CA GLY A 58 -28.38 -11.08 -85.76
C GLY A 58 -29.13 -11.86 -84.69
N THR A 59 -30.35 -12.27 -84.99
CA THR A 59 -31.20 -13.03 -84.07
C THR A 59 -31.65 -14.35 -84.67
N ALA A 60 -31.74 -15.39 -83.85
CA ALA A 60 -32.23 -16.70 -84.24
C ALA A 60 -33.10 -17.32 -83.15
N ASN A 61 -34.22 -17.93 -83.53
CA ASN A 61 -35.09 -18.67 -82.62
C ASN A 61 -34.72 -20.15 -82.63
N LEU A 62 -34.13 -20.64 -81.55
CA LEU A 62 -33.70 -22.05 -81.43
C LEU A 62 -34.71 -22.88 -80.62
N PRO A 63 -34.92 -24.17 -80.96
CA PRO A 63 -35.67 -25.11 -80.12
C PRO A 63 -35.12 -25.22 -78.69
N LYS A 64 -35.98 -25.52 -77.71
CA LYS A 64 -35.57 -25.65 -76.29
C LYS A 64 -34.59 -26.81 -76.05
N GLU A 65 -34.59 -27.82 -76.92
CA GLU A 65 -33.67 -28.97 -76.89
C GLU A 65 -32.19 -28.58 -77.06
N ASN A 66 -31.93 -27.35 -77.50
CA ASN A 66 -30.58 -26.81 -77.71
C ASN A 66 -30.00 -26.10 -76.46
N ILE A 67 -30.77 -25.98 -75.38
CA ILE A 67 -30.30 -25.42 -74.11
C ILE A 67 -29.38 -26.44 -73.42
N ASP A 68 -28.33 -25.94 -72.76
CA ASP A 68 -27.28 -26.70 -72.07
C ASP A 68 -26.52 -27.70 -72.96
N ARG A 69 -26.64 -27.56 -74.28
CA ARG A 69 -25.93 -28.35 -75.29
C ARG A 69 -24.90 -27.51 -76.02
N CYS A 70 -23.75 -28.11 -76.32
CA CYS A 70 -22.70 -27.50 -77.15
C CYS A 70 -23.06 -27.60 -78.64
N ILE A 71 -23.08 -26.47 -79.34
CA ILE A 71 -23.47 -26.39 -80.74
C ILE A 71 -22.32 -25.75 -81.54
N PRO A 72 -21.66 -26.50 -82.43
CA PRO A 72 -20.61 -25.94 -83.28
C PRO A 72 -21.20 -25.04 -84.37
N TYR A 73 -20.67 -23.83 -84.53
CA TYR A 73 -21.10 -22.87 -85.56
C TYR A 73 -19.94 -22.03 -86.12
N LYS A 74 -20.18 -21.37 -87.25
CA LYS A 74 -19.29 -20.39 -87.89
C LYS A 74 -20.03 -19.28 -88.61
N TYR A 75 -19.35 -18.15 -88.74
CA TYR A 75 -19.75 -17.05 -89.61
C TYR A 75 -19.38 -17.33 -91.08
N TRP A 76 -20.31 -17.01 -91.99
CA TRP A 76 -20.19 -17.13 -93.44
C TRP A 76 -20.51 -15.78 -94.09
N VAL A 77 -19.57 -15.25 -94.88
CA VAL A 77 -19.69 -13.95 -95.54
C VAL A 77 -19.85 -14.18 -97.05
N THR A 78 -20.84 -13.56 -97.70
CA THR A 78 -21.12 -13.77 -99.13
C THR A 78 -20.22 -12.96 -100.08
N CYS A 79 -19.03 -12.53 -99.66
CA CYS A 79 -18.12 -11.80 -100.55
C CYS A 79 -17.39 -12.76 -101.51
N GLY A 80 -17.40 -12.46 -102.82
CA GLY A 80 -16.85 -13.35 -103.85
C GLY A 80 -17.63 -14.66 -103.98
N GLU A 81 -16.95 -15.81 -103.98
CA GLU A 81 -17.58 -17.16 -103.94
C GLU A 81 -18.12 -17.54 -102.55
N GLY A 82 -18.01 -16.63 -101.58
CA GLY A 82 -18.37 -16.82 -100.18
C GLY A 82 -17.24 -17.44 -99.35
N GLN A 83 -17.08 -16.97 -98.12
CA GLN A 83 -15.96 -17.33 -97.25
C GLN A 83 -16.43 -17.61 -95.81
N TYR A 84 -15.97 -18.72 -95.23
CA TYR A 84 -16.09 -18.97 -93.80
C TYR A 84 -15.03 -18.17 -93.02
N GLU A 85 -15.36 -17.84 -91.78
CA GLU A 85 -14.38 -17.27 -90.86
C GLU A 85 -13.19 -18.20 -90.59
N PHE A 86 -12.09 -17.57 -90.19
CA PHE A 86 -10.87 -18.24 -89.77
C PHE A 86 -10.65 -18.08 -88.26
N ILE A 87 -10.55 -19.21 -87.54
CA ILE A 87 -10.24 -19.26 -86.11
C ILE A 87 -8.76 -19.63 -85.96
N TYR A 88 -7.98 -18.78 -85.28
CA TYR A 88 -6.52 -18.91 -85.16
C TYR A 88 -6.04 -20.00 -84.17
N LYS A 89 -6.91 -20.93 -83.76
CA LYS A 89 -6.54 -22.10 -82.96
C LYS A 89 -6.02 -23.21 -83.86
N ARG A 90 -4.92 -23.86 -83.48
CA ARG A 90 -4.39 -25.02 -84.21
C ARG A 90 -5.29 -26.24 -83.94
N PRO A 91 -5.75 -26.96 -84.99
CA PRO A 91 -6.60 -28.13 -84.80
C PRO A 91 -5.79 -29.29 -84.20
N VAL A 92 -6.37 -29.99 -83.23
CA VAL A 92 -5.82 -31.17 -82.56
C VAL A 92 -5.82 -32.37 -83.51
N VAL A 93 -6.86 -32.50 -84.35
CA VAL A 93 -7.04 -33.64 -85.27
C VAL A 93 -7.30 -33.13 -86.69
N GLY A 94 -6.30 -32.58 -87.38
CA GLY A 94 -6.29 -32.35 -88.85
C GLY A 94 -7.52 -31.63 -89.49
N GLY A 95 -8.43 -31.10 -88.69
CA GLY A 95 -9.78 -30.73 -89.07
C GLY A 95 -10.06 -29.24 -88.90
N HIS A 96 -11.33 -28.88 -88.89
CA HIS A 96 -11.77 -27.49 -88.77
C HIS A 96 -12.16 -27.16 -87.33
N VAL A 97 -11.54 -26.12 -86.76
CA VAL A 97 -11.99 -25.54 -85.48
C VAL A 97 -13.20 -24.64 -85.75
N ASN A 98 -14.29 -24.83 -85.00
CA ASN A 98 -15.52 -24.04 -85.04
C ASN A 98 -15.72 -23.29 -83.72
N ARG A 99 -16.56 -22.23 -83.73
CA ARG A 99 -17.06 -21.62 -82.49
C ARG A 99 -18.02 -22.60 -81.82
N CYS A 100 -18.20 -22.50 -80.51
CA CYS A 100 -19.09 -23.37 -79.76
C CYS A 100 -20.10 -22.55 -78.95
N LEU A 101 -21.38 -22.66 -79.32
CA LEU A 101 -22.48 -22.03 -78.60
C LEU A 101 -22.91 -22.94 -77.46
N LEU A 102 -23.00 -22.39 -76.25
CA LEU A 102 -23.51 -23.08 -75.06
C LEU A 102 -24.50 -22.16 -74.34
N ILE A 103 -25.79 -22.43 -74.51
CA ILE A 103 -26.87 -21.65 -73.90
C ILE A 103 -27.14 -22.20 -72.50
N ARG A 104 -26.70 -21.51 -71.44
CA ARG A 104 -26.91 -21.99 -70.07
C ARG A 104 -28.30 -21.63 -69.56
N HIS A 105 -29.11 -22.61 -69.15
CA HIS A 105 -30.50 -22.36 -68.72
C HIS A 105 -30.60 -21.36 -67.56
N CYS A 106 -29.63 -21.38 -66.63
CA CYS A 106 -29.62 -20.56 -65.42
C CYS A 106 -29.29 -19.07 -65.66
N LEU A 107 -28.88 -18.70 -66.89
CA LEU A 107 -28.50 -17.34 -67.25
C LEU A 107 -29.48 -16.69 -68.24
N LEU A 108 -30.56 -17.39 -68.61
CA LEU A 108 -31.58 -16.86 -69.50
C LEU A 108 -32.41 -15.78 -68.80
N ASN A 109 -32.59 -14.64 -69.46
CA ASN A 109 -33.51 -13.59 -69.03
C ASN A 109 -34.63 -13.52 -70.08
N ASN A 110 -35.89 -13.70 -69.68
CA ASN A 110 -37.04 -13.75 -70.61
C ASN A 110 -36.90 -14.74 -71.80
N ARG A 111 -36.15 -15.84 -71.61
CA ARG A 111 -35.80 -16.83 -72.68
C ARG A 111 -34.91 -16.25 -73.79
N GLU A 112 -34.13 -15.23 -73.47
CA GLU A 112 -33.15 -14.60 -74.36
C GLU A 112 -31.72 -14.95 -73.93
N TRP A 113 -30.87 -15.24 -74.92
CA TRP A 113 -29.44 -15.46 -74.76
C TRP A 113 -28.66 -14.55 -75.70
N HIS A 114 -27.76 -13.75 -75.16
CA HIS A 114 -26.84 -12.92 -75.93
C HIS A 114 -25.48 -13.62 -76.02
N GLN A 115 -25.15 -14.07 -77.23
CA GLN A 115 -23.87 -14.66 -77.59
C GLN A 115 -22.91 -13.55 -78.05
N TYR A 116 -21.92 -13.25 -77.21
CA TYR A 116 -20.89 -12.25 -77.51
C TYR A 116 -19.63 -12.92 -78.04
N ASP A 117 -19.43 -12.81 -79.35
CA ASP A 117 -18.28 -13.32 -80.05
C ASP A 117 -17.22 -12.24 -80.29
N ASP A 118 -15.99 -12.69 -80.51
CA ASP A 118 -14.86 -11.82 -80.81
C ASP A 118 -14.83 -11.37 -82.28
N ILE A 119 -13.65 -10.99 -82.76
CA ILE A 119 -13.48 -10.55 -84.14
C ILE A 119 -13.59 -11.78 -85.08
N VAL A 120 -14.56 -11.74 -85.98
CA VAL A 120 -14.70 -12.64 -87.11
C VAL A 120 -13.61 -12.28 -88.12
N CYS A 121 -12.62 -13.16 -88.26
CA CYS A 121 -11.44 -12.93 -89.09
C CYS A 121 -11.52 -13.63 -90.45
N ALA A 122 -11.02 -12.97 -91.50
CA ALA A 122 -10.81 -13.60 -92.80
C ALA A 122 -9.52 -14.44 -92.77
N LYS A 123 -9.41 -15.40 -93.70
CA LYS A 123 -8.20 -16.21 -93.85
C LYS A 123 -7.00 -15.31 -94.20
N PRO A 124 -5.89 -15.34 -93.45
CA PRO A 124 -4.73 -14.50 -93.71
C PRO A 124 -4.09 -14.80 -95.07
N SER A 125 -3.58 -13.77 -95.75
CA SER A 125 -2.80 -13.93 -96.98
C SER A 125 -1.48 -14.65 -96.70
N THR A 126 -1.00 -15.45 -97.66
CA THR A 126 0.15 -16.36 -97.52
C THR A 126 1.42 -15.69 -96.99
N MET A 127 1.61 -14.40 -97.28
CA MET A 127 2.74 -13.60 -96.82
C MET A 127 2.64 -13.17 -95.33
N LYS A 128 1.44 -12.90 -94.80
CA LYS A 128 1.23 -12.63 -93.36
C LYS A 128 1.48 -13.89 -92.50
N ASN A 129 1.05 -15.05 -92.98
CA ASN A 129 1.26 -16.34 -92.31
C ASN A 129 2.74 -16.69 -92.08
N PHE A 130 3.64 -16.23 -92.96
CA PHE A 130 5.07 -16.51 -92.82
C PHE A 130 5.72 -15.70 -91.69
N TRP A 131 5.37 -14.41 -91.58
CA TRP A 131 5.86 -13.54 -90.51
C TRP A 131 5.27 -13.88 -89.12
N HIS A 132 4.00 -14.29 -89.05
CA HIS A 132 3.37 -14.71 -87.80
C HIS A 132 3.92 -16.04 -87.24
N LYS A 133 4.33 -16.98 -88.12
CA LYS A 133 4.95 -18.26 -87.72
C LYS A 133 6.35 -18.13 -87.12
N ILE A 134 7.12 -17.13 -87.54
CA ILE A 134 8.53 -16.95 -87.11
C ILE A 134 8.62 -16.17 -85.79
N ALA A 135 7.66 -15.29 -85.48
CA ALA A 135 7.74 -14.36 -84.35
C ALA A 135 7.17 -14.89 -83.02
N GLY A 136 6.56 -16.08 -82.96
CA GLY A 136 5.97 -16.62 -81.71
C GLY A 136 4.87 -15.75 -81.08
N ASN A 137 4.32 -14.78 -81.82
CA ASN A 137 3.50 -13.68 -81.31
C ASN A 137 1.98 -13.85 -81.58
N GLU A 138 1.57 -14.98 -82.17
CA GLU A 138 0.18 -15.24 -82.62
C GLU A 138 -0.86 -15.01 -81.51
N ASN A 139 -0.60 -15.51 -80.29
CA ASN A 139 -1.53 -15.37 -79.17
C ASN A 139 -1.69 -13.91 -78.70
N LYS A 140 -0.65 -13.06 -78.78
CA LYS A 140 -0.74 -11.67 -78.31
C LYS A 140 -1.66 -10.82 -79.19
N ASP A 141 -1.61 -11.03 -80.50
CA ASP A 141 -2.47 -10.32 -81.47
C ASP A 141 -3.93 -10.76 -81.35
N ILE A 142 -4.18 -12.07 -81.12
CA ILE A 142 -5.53 -12.61 -80.89
C ILE A 142 -6.11 -12.07 -79.58
N VAL A 143 -5.34 -12.06 -78.51
CA VAL A 143 -5.74 -11.48 -77.21
C VAL A 143 -6.06 -9.99 -77.37
N ARG A 144 -5.23 -9.23 -78.10
CA ARG A 144 -5.51 -7.81 -78.39
C ARG A 144 -6.82 -7.64 -79.16
N GLY A 145 -7.08 -8.49 -80.16
CA GLY A 145 -8.34 -8.51 -80.90
C GLY A 145 -9.56 -8.78 -80.00
N LYS A 146 -9.45 -9.78 -79.10
CA LYS A 146 -10.48 -10.07 -78.10
C LYS A 146 -10.72 -8.91 -77.13
N ILE A 147 -9.67 -8.24 -76.66
CA ILE A 147 -9.80 -7.05 -75.80
C ILE A 147 -10.54 -5.92 -76.52
N ILE A 148 -10.24 -5.68 -77.80
CA ILE A 148 -10.96 -4.67 -78.61
C ILE A 148 -12.43 -5.05 -78.74
N ALA A 149 -12.73 -6.30 -79.10
CA ALA A 149 -14.10 -6.76 -79.24
C ALA A 149 -14.87 -6.69 -77.93
N ALA A 150 -14.30 -7.18 -76.83
CA ALA A 150 -14.87 -7.11 -75.51
C ALA A 150 -15.18 -5.66 -75.06
N ASN A 151 -14.28 -4.70 -75.32
CA ASN A 151 -14.56 -3.29 -75.01
C ASN A 151 -15.76 -2.73 -75.77
N ILE A 152 -15.89 -3.07 -77.06
CA ILE A 152 -17.03 -2.62 -77.88
C ILE A 152 -18.33 -3.28 -77.42
N MET A 153 -18.29 -4.56 -77.06
CA MET A 153 -19.45 -5.26 -76.49
C MET A 153 -19.87 -4.64 -75.16
N LEU A 154 -18.92 -4.30 -74.28
CA LEU A 154 -19.21 -3.59 -73.05
C LEU A 154 -19.82 -2.21 -73.30
N GLU A 155 -19.30 -1.43 -74.25
CA GLU A 155 -19.91 -0.15 -74.64
C GLU A 155 -21.38 -0.33 -75.05
N ASN A 156 -21.67 -1.38 -75.83
CA ASN A 156 -23.03 -1.68 -76.25
C ASN A 156 -23.92 -2.13 -75.07
N ILE A 157 -23.42 -3.01 -74.20
CA ILE A 157 -24.16 -3.47 -73.01
C ILE A 157 -24.46 -2.31 -72.06
N PHE A 158 -23.46 -1.47 -71.74
CA PHE A 158 -23.67 -0.32 -70.87
C PHE A 158 -24.61 0.72 -71.49
N SER A 159 -24.68 0.83 -72.81
CA SER A 159 -25.61 1.74 -73.50
C SER A 159 -27.09 1.47 -73.21
N ILE A 160 -27.44 0.23 -72.78
CA ILE A 160 -28.79 -0.13 -72.31
C ILE A 160 -29.24 0.80 -71.17
N LEU A 161 -28.29 1.24 -70.34
CA LEU A 161 -28.53 2.14 -69.21
C LEU A 161 -28.69 3.61 -69.62
N GLY A 162 -28.52 3.94 -70.90
CA GLY A 162 -28.80 5.27 -71.45
C GLY A 162 -30.25 5.71 -71.27
N THR A 163 -31.18 4.75 -71.16
CA THR A 163 -32.56 4.99 -70.76
C THR A 163 -32.85 4.28 -69.43
N TRP A 164 -32.83 5.03 -68.34
CA TRP A 164 -32.92 4.45 -66.99
C TRP A 164 -34.34 3.92 -66.68
N SER A 165 -34.47 2.60 -66.50
CA SER A 165 -35.72 1.93 -66.11
C SER A 165 -35.46 0.59 -65.40
N PRO A 166 -36.41 0.06 -64.60
CA PRO A 166 -36.25 -1.26 -63.97
C PRO A 166 -36.00 -2.39 -64.98
N ASP A 167 -36.66 -2.35 -66.14
CA ASP A 167 -36.51 -3.38 -67.18
C ASP A 167 -35.15 -3.31 -67.87
N ASN A 168 -34.68 -2.10 -68.21
CA ASN A 168 -33.36 -1.91 -68.81
C ASN A 168 -32.24 -2.29 -67.83
N LEU A 169 -32.40 -2.00 -66.54
CA LEU A 169 -31.43 -2.40 -65.53
C LEU A 169 -31.36 -3.92 -65.38
N ARG A 170 -32.51 -4.61 -65.34
CA ARG A 170 -32.57 -6.09 -65.34
C ARG A 170 -31.93 -6.68 -66.59
N ASN A 171 -32.24 -6.13 -67.76
CA ASN A 171 -31.67 -6.57 -69.04
C ASN A 171 -30.16 -6.34 -69.10
N PHE A 172 -29.67 -5.20 -68.62
CA PHE A 172 -28.25 -4.89 -68.50
C PHE A 172 -27.51 -5.94 -67.68
N PHE A 173 -27.97 -6.23 -66.45
CA PHE A 173 -27.29 -7.21 -65.60
C PHE A 173 -27.36 -8.63 -66.16
N ALA A 174 -28.46 -9.01 -66.79
CA ALA A 174 -28.56 -10.30 -67.47
C ALA A 174 -27.56 -10.42 -68.62
N GLN A 175 -27.51 -9.43 -69.52
CA GLN A 175 -26.59 -9.39 -70.64
C GLN A 175 -25.13 -9.32 -70.19
N LEU A 176 -24.83 -8.54 -69.15
CA LEU A 176 -23.47 -8.46 -68.59
C LEU A 176 -23.01 -9.79 -68.00
N ARG A 177 -23.88 -10.53 -67.30
CA ARG A 177 -23.57 -11.89 -66.81
C ARG A 177 -23.33 -12.85 -67.96
N GLN A 178 -24.15 -12.80 -69.02
CA GLN A 178 -23.98 -13.63 -70.21
C GLN A 178 -22.65 -13.31 -70.91
N PHE A 179 -22.35 -12.03 -71.13
CA PHE A 179 -21.07 -11.55 -71.63
C PHE A 179 -19.90 -12.08 -70.81
N TYR A 180 -19.97 -11.93 -69.48
CA TYR A 180 -18.91 -12.38 -68.57
C TYR A 180 -18.64 -13.87 -68.74
N VAL A 181 -19.68 -14.70 -68.66
CA VAL A 181 -19.55 -16.17 -68.74
C VAL A 181 -19.05 -16.64 -70.12
N VAL A 182 -19.50 -16.00 -71.21
CA VAL A 182 -19.03 -16.32 -72.56
C VAL A 182 -17.56 -15.93 -72.75
N THR A 183 -17.13 -14.84 -72.13
CA THR A 183 -15.81 -14.25 -72.37
C THR A 183 -14.70 -14.86 -71.50
N ILE A 184 -15.00 -15.27 -70.26
CA ILE A 184 -14.00 -15.85 -69.34
C ILE A 184 -13.53 -17.25 -69.76
N ASP A 185 -14.39 -18.01 -70.44
CA ASP A 185 -14.16 -19.40 -70.82
C ASP A 185 -14.33 -19.54 -72.34
N PRO A 186 -13.36 -19.09 -73.16
CA PRO A 186 -13.48 -19.13 -74.62
C PRO A 186 -13.62 -20.57 -75.11
N LEU A 187 -14.85 -20.95 -75.47
CA LEU A 187 -15.22 -22.31 -75.87
C LEU A 187 -15.17 -22.45 -77.39
N VAL A 188 -14.52 -23.52 -77.86
CA VAL A 188 -14.39 -23.86 -79.27
C VAL A 188 -14.75 -25.33 -79.48
N HIS A 189 -15.01 -25.71 -80.73
CA HIS A 189 -15.32 -27.08 -81.09
C HIS A 189 -14.33 -27.60 -82.13
N ASP A 190 -13.58 -28.63 -81.78
CA ASP A 190 -12.57 -29.28 -82.63
C ASP A 190 -12.73 -30.80 -82.49
N GLY A 191 -13.65 -31.38 -83.28
CA GLY A 191 -14.18 -32.74 -83.08
C GLY A 191 -15.12 -32.86 -81.87
N THR A 192 -14.73 -32.29 -80.73
CA THR A 192 -15.52 -32.16 -79.49
C THR A 192 -15.43 -30.74 -78.93
N ALA A 193 -16.39 -30.34 -78.09
CA ALA A 193 -16.33 -29.05 -77.39
C ALA A 193 -15.18 -29.02 -76.38
N MET A 194 -14.35 -27.97 -76.40
CA MET A 194 -13.21 -27.81 -75.51
C MET A 194 -12.89 -26.34 -75.23
N LEU A 195 -12.25 -26.07 -74.08
CA LEU A 195 -11.77 -24.73 -73.73
C LEU A 195 -10.51 -24.37 -74.53
N TRP A 196 -10.39 -23.11 -74.93
CA TRP A 196 -9.19 -22.60 -75.60
C TRP A 196 -8.12 -22.15 -74.58
N THR A 197 -7.55 -23.13 -73.87
CA THR A 197 -6.58 -22.89 -72.79
C THR A 197 -5.26 -22.24 -73.25
N GLU A 198 -4.77 -22.58 -74.45
CA GLU A 198 -3.52 -22.04 -75.03
C GLU A 198 -3.48 -20.52 -75.19
N LEU A 199 -4.65 -19.87 -75.21
CA LEU A 199 -4.79 -18.44 -75.45
C LEU A 199 -4.35 -17.58 -74.26
N ASN A 200 -4.29 -18.14 -73.05
CA ASN A 200 -4.01 -17.40 -71.80
C ASN A 200 -4.91 -16.17 -71.59
N PHE A 201 -6.19 -16.30 -71.96
CA PHE A 201 -7.21 -15.27 -71.78
C PHE A 201 -8.40 -15.86 -71.03
N GLY A 202 -8.65 -15.38 -69.82
CA GLY A 202 -9.76 -15.85 -69.00
C GLY A 202 -10.14 -14.86 -67.91
N LYS A 203 -10.59 -15.36 -66.75
CA LYS A 203 -11.18 -14.56 -65.67
C LYS A 203 -10.41 -13.28 -65.33
N GLN A 204 -9.08 -13.35 -65.17
CA GLN A 204 -8.28 -12.18 -64.80
C GLN A 204 -8.34 -11.08 -65.85
N GLN A 205 -8.13 -11.42 -67.13
CA GLN A 205 -8.14 -10.44 -68.23
C GLN A 205 -9.52 -9.80 -68.41
N VAL A 206 -10.60 -10.58 -68.22
CA VAL A 206 -11.97 -10.06 -68.29
C VAL A 206 -12.28 -9.15 -67.10
N ASN A 207 -11.85 -9.52 -65.89
CA ASN A 207 -11.98 -8.67 -64.71
C ASN A 207 -11.25 -7.34 -64.89
N ASP A 208 -10.00 -7.36 -65.36
CA ASP A 208 -9.21 -6.15 -65.62
C ASP A 208 -9.88 -5.24 -66.67
N LEU A 209 -10.48 -5.85 -67.70
CA LEU A 209 -11.20 -5.14 -68.75
C LEU A 209 -12.47 -4.47 -68.19
N LEU A 210 -13.26 -5.18 -67.38
CA LEU A 210 -14.44 -4.63 -66.71
C LEU A 210 -14.07 -3.48 -65.77
N LEU A 211 -13.05 -3.66 -64.92
CA LEU A 211 -12.57 -2.63 -63.99
C LEU A 211 -12.09 -1.39 -64.75
N LYS A 212 -11.29 -1.57 -65.80
CA LYS A 212 -10.82 -0.46 -66.65
C LYS A 212 -11.98 0.28 -67.31
N TYR A 213 -13.00 -0.45 -67.78
CA TYR A 213 -14.18 0.16 -68.36
C TYR A 213 -15.01 0.93 -67.33
N MET A 214 -15.23 0.37 -66.15
CA MET A 214 -15.93 1.04 -65.05
C MET A 214 -15.20 2.32 -64.60
N ARG A 215 -13.87 2.30 -64.52
CA ARG A 215 -13.07 3.52 -64.27
C ARG A 215 -13.26 4.57 -65.37
N LYS A 216 -13.28 4.16 -66.64
CA LYS A 216 -13.52 5.07 -67.78
C LYS A 216 -14.87 5.79 -67.67
N ILE A 217 -15.94 5.08 -67.33
CA ILE A 217 -17.29 5.67 -67.22
C ILE A 217 -17.50 6.45 -65.92
N ALA A 218 -16.75 6.16 -64.86
CA ALA A 218 -16.78 6.88 -63.59
C ALA A 218 -16.01 8.22 -63.63
N LEU A 219 -14.97 8.30 -64.46
CA LEU A 219 -14.05 9.45 -64.55
C LEU A 219 -14.75 10.82 -64.66
N PRO A 220 -15.84 11.01 -65.44
CA PRO A 220 -16.52 12.30 -65.55
C PRO A 220 -17.09 12.83 -64.23
N PHE A 221 -17.39 11.94 -63.28
CA PHE A 221 -17.94 12.31 -61.96
C PHE A 221 -16.86 12.44 -60.87
N LEU A 222 -15.63 11.99 -61.15
CA LEU A 222 -14.52 11.95 -60.19
C LEU A 222 -13.44 13.01 -60.48
N ALA A 223 -13.39 13.54 -61.70
CA ALA A 223 -12.43 14.57 -62.08
C ALA A 223 -12.75 15.93 -61.42
N PRO A 224 -11.74 16.72 -61.00
CA PRO A 224 -11.95 18.08 -60.51
C PRO A 224 -12.66 18.96 -61.55
N GLU A 225 -13.52 19.87 -61.10
CA GLU A 225 -14.24 20.81 -61.97
C GLU A 225 -13.26 21.54 -62.90
N GLY A 226 -13.35 21.25 -64.22
CA GLY A 226 -12.47 21.80 -65.25
C GLY A 226 -11.70 20.75 -66.10
N GLY A 227 -11.72 19.48 -65.71
CA GLY A 227 -11.06 18.38 -66.44
C GLY A 227 -11.87 17.76 -67.59
N GLY A 228 -12.16 18.52 -68.64
CA GLY A 228 -12.38 18.08 -70.03
C GLY A 228 -13.06 16.73 -70.36
N ALA A 229 -14.32 16.51 -69.98
CA ALA A 229 -15.24 15.64 -70.72
C ALA A 229 -16.62 16.32 -70.83
N SER A 230 -17.19 16.42 -72.04
CA SER A 230 -18.53 17.00 -72.21
C SER A 230 -19.57 16.07 -71.56
N GLN A 231 -20.60 16.63 -70.91
CA GLN A 231 -21.71 15.85 -70.35
C GLN A 231 -22.56 15.14 -71.43
N GLU A 232 -22.32 15.41 -72.72
CA GLU A 232 -23.07 14.82 -73.83
C GLU A 232 -22.73 13.34 -74.07
N ASP A 233 -21.54 12.87 -73.66
CA ASP A 233 -21.07 11.49 -73.89
C ASP A 233 -21.29 10.54 -72.69
N VAL A 234 -21.93 11.01 -71.60
CA VAL A 234 -22.14 10.19 -70.39
C VAL A 234 -23.41 9.35 -70.51
N VAL A 235 -23.25 8.02 -70.56
CA VAL A 235 -24.36 7.06 -70.70
C VAL A 235 -25.33 7.11 -69.52
N ILE A 236 -24.83 7.18 -68.28
CA ILE A 236 -25.64 7.28 -67.07
C ILE A 236 -25.50 8.68 -66.49
N LYS A 237 -26.56 9.49 -66.60
CA LYS A 237 -26.52 10.91 -66.18
C LYS A 237 -26.46 11.12 -64.66
N SER A 238 -26.98 10.17 -63.89
CA SER A 238 -26.95 10.23 -62.42
C SER A 238 -25.67 9.59 -61.88
N LYS A 239 -24.91 10.38 -61.12
CA LYS A 239 -23.72 9.95 -60.40
C LYS A 239 -24.02 8.78 -59.46
N LEU A 240 -25.10 8.89 -58.68
CA LEU A 240 -25.51 7.89 -57.70
C LEU A 240 -26.00 6.60 -58.37
N ALA A 241 -26.77 6.72 -59.46
CA ALA A 241 -27.23 5.57 -60.24
C ALA A 241 -26.04 4.80 -60.86
N LEU A 242 -25.02 5.51 -61.35
CA LEU A 242 -23.78 4.92 -61.83
C LEU A 242 -23.04 4.19 -60.70
N GLY A 243 -22.83 4.86 -59.56
CA GLY A 243 -22.15 4.27 -58.40
C GLY A 243 -22.81 2.98 -57.91
N LEU A 244 -24.14 2.96 -57.77
CA LEU A 244 -24.89 1.77 -57.34
C LEU A 244 -24.88 0.66 -58.40
N THR A 245 -24.86 1.02 -59.68
CA THR A 245 -24.69 0.07 -60.78
C THR A 245 -23.31 -0.58 -60.70
N VAL A 246 -22.25 0.21 -60.58
CA VAL A 246 -20.86 -0.28 -60.45
C VAL A 246 -20.71 -1.17 -59.22
N LEU A 247 -21.22 -0.75 -58.06
CA LEU A 247 -21.24 -1.56 -56.84
C LEU A 247 -21.92 -2.90 -57.09
N THR A 248 -23.10 -2.88 -57.72
CA THR A 248 -23.83 -4.10 -58.03
C THR A 248 -23.04 -4.99 -58.97
N VAL A 249 -22.39 -4.46 -60.02
CA VAL A 249 -21.53 -5.26 -60.93
C VAL A 249 -20.37 -5.92 -60.18
N VAL A 250 -19.70 -5.15 -59.30
CA VAL A 250 -18.56 -5.64 -58.50
C VAL A 250 -18.99 -6.80 -57.59
N GLU A 251 -20.13 -6.67 -56.90
CA GLU A 251 -20.69 -7.74 -56.07
C GLU A 251 -21.15 -8.94 -56.91
N LEU A 252 -21.84 -8.69 -58.02
CA LEU A 252 -22.42 -9.72 -58.89
C LEU A 252 -21.39 -10.69 -59.46
N LEU A 253 -20.23 -10.16 -59.84
CA LEU A 253 -19.18 -10.88 -60.54
C LEU A 253 -17.98 -11.22 -59.62
N GLY A 254 -18.00 -10.75 -58.37
CA GLY A 254 -16.90 -10.91 -57.43
C GLY A 254 -15.60 -10.29 -57.94
N LEU A 255 -15.66 -9.03 -58.40
CA LEU A 255 -14.50 -8.34 -58.96
C LEU A 255 -13.56 -7.87 -57.82
N PRO A 256 -12.23 -8.07 -57.96
CA PRO A 256 -11.26 -7.52 -57.02
C PRO A 256 -11.18 -6.00 -57.20
N ALA A 257 -11.48 -5.23 -56.16
CA ALA A 257 -11.34 -3.77 -56.17
C ALA A 257 -10.03 -3.37 -55.49
N LEU A 258 -9.28 -2.42 -56.07
CA LEU A 258 -8.15 -1.81 -55.39
C LEU A 258 -8.64 -0.81 -54.34
N LYS A 259 -7.78 -0.48 -53.37
CA LYS A 259 -8.07 0.55 -52.36
C LYS A 259 -8.53 1.88 -52.96
N SER A 260 -7.92 2.31 -54.08
CA SER A 260 -8.32 3.52 -54.81
C SER A 260 -9.72 3.39 -55.43
N ASP A 261 -10.06 2.22 -55.97
CA ASP A 261 -11.37 1.98 -56.58
C ASP A 261 -12.50 2.02 -55.54
N LEU A 262 -12.23 1.54 -54.32
CA LEU A 262 -13.16 1.64 -53.20
C LEU A 262 -13.39 3.10 -52.80
N ALA A 263 -12.34 3.92 -52.72
CA ALA A 263 -12.46 5.34 -52.39
C ALA A 263 -13.23 6.12 -53.48
N ASP A 264 -12.95 5.83 -54.74
CA ASP A 264 -13.69 6.38 -55.89
C ASP A 264 -15.16 5.98 -55.85
N LEU A 265 -15.46 4.71 -55.54
CA LEU A 265 -16.82 4.22 -55.40
C LEU A 265 -17.55 4.91 -54.23
N CYS A 266 -16.89 5.11 -53.08
CA CYS A 266 -17.44 5.90 -51.98
C CYS A 266 -17.75 7.34 -52.40
N SER A 267 -16.90 7.94 -53.24
CA SER A 267 -17.08 9.29 -53.75
C SER A 267 -18.26 9.40 -54.72
N LEU A 268 -18.47 8.39 -55.58
CA LEU A 268 -19.67 8.27 -56.44
C LEU A 268 -20.96 8.09 -55.64
N LEU A 269 -20.89 7.37 -54.52
CA LEU A 269 -22.02 7.10 -53.65
C LEU A 269 -22.26 8.19 -52.59
N CYS A 270 -21.36 9.17 -52.46
CA CYS A 270 -21.58 10.32 -51.59
C CYS A 270 -22.68 11.21 -52.19
N LEU A 271 -23.68 11.55 -51.37
CA LEU A 271 -24.74 12.49 -51.76
C LEU A 271 -24.15 13.88 -52.04
N ASP A 272 -24.55 14.46 -53.17
CA ASP A 272 -24.13 15.79 -53.56
C ASP A 272 -24.88 16.86 -52.73
N LYS A 273 -24.28 18.05 -52.62
CA LYS A 273 -24.86 19.17 -51.88
C LYS A 273 -25.97 19.86 -52.69
N VAL A 274 -27.11 19.20 -52.81
CA VAL A 274 -28.32 19.64 -53.54
C VAL A 274 -29.50 19.74 -52.56
N SER A 275 -30.68 20.21 -52.97
CA SER A 275 -31.84 20.25 -52.09
C SER A 275 -32.24 18.84 -51.62
N GLN A 276 -32.67 18.74 -50.35
CA GLN A 276 -33.06 17.47 -49.70
C GLN A 276 -34.15 16.74 -50.50
N GLN A 277 -35.16 17.46 -50.97
CA GLN A 277 -36.27 16.89 -51.73
C GLN A 277 -35.80 16.30 -53.07
N ALA A 278 -34.93 16.99 -53.81
CA ALA A 278 -34.44 16.50 -55.09
C ALA A 278 -33.63 15.21 -54.94
N SER A 279 -32.83 15.11 -53.88
CA SER A 279 -32.03 13.92 -53.56
C SER A 279 -32.92 12.74 -53.12
N LEU A 280 -33.95 12.99 -52.32
CA LEU A 280 -34.92 11.97 -51.91
C LEU A 280 -35.73 11.44 -53.11
N ASP A 281 -36.18 12.32 -54.01
CA ASP A 281 -36.91 11.93 -55.22
C ASP A 281 -36.04 11.04 -56.12
N GLU A 282 -34.74 11.36 -56.25
CA GLU A 282 -33.77 10.53 -56.97
C GLU A 282 -33.59 9.16 -56.30
N LEU A 283 -33.38 9.12 -54.99
CA LEU A 283 -33.24 7.89 -54.21
C LEU A 283 -34.45 6.97 -54.33
N HIS A 284 -35.67 7.51 -54.27
CA HIS A 284 -36.89 6.73 -54.46
C HIS A 284 -37.00 6.14 -55.88
N ARG A 285 -36.62 6.91 -56.91
CA ARG A 285 -36.57 6.42 -58.31
C ARG A 285 -35.56 5.28 -58.46
N ILE A 286 -34.37 5.42 -57.86
CA ILE A 286 -33.32 4.39 -57.86
C ILE A 286 -33.78 3.15 -57.09
N LYS A 287 -34.34 3.31 -55.89
CA LYS A 287 -34.89 2.20 -55.08
C LYS A 287 -35.90 1.38 -55.87
N LYS A 288 -36.80 2.06 -56.59
CA LYS A 288 -37.79 1.41 -57.46
C LYS A 288 -37.13 0.67 -58.64
N ALA A 289 -36.08 1.22 -59.23
CA ALA A 289 -35.36 0.58 -60.34
C ALA A 289 -34.62 -0.70 -59.91
N PHE A 290 -33.96 -0.68 -58.75
CA PHE A 290 -33.17 -1.81 -58.25
C PHE A 290 -33.98 -2.89 -57.53
N ALA A 291 -35.24 -2.61 -57.12
CA ALA A 291 -36.08 -3.53 -56.37
C ALA A 291 -36.24 -4.93 -57.02
N ALA A 292 -36.21 -4.99 -58.36
CA ALA A 292 -36.33 -6.24 -59.12
C ALA A 292 -34.98 -6.91 -59.45
N VAL A 293 -33.86 -6.32 -59.01
CA VAL A 293 -32.50 -6.72 -59.39
C VAL A 293 -31.73 -7.27 -58.20
N THR A 294 -31.61 -6.48 -57.12
CA THR A 294 -30.84 -6.86 -55.93
C THR A 294 -31.28 -6.07 -54.70
N SER A 295 -30.90 -6.55 -53.53
CA SER A 295 -31.05 -5.83 -52.26
C SER A 295 -29.86 -4.89 -52.06
N LEU A 296 -30.07 -3.60 -52.31
CA LEU A 296 -29.01 -2.58 -52.23
C LEU A 296 -28.42 -2.44 -50.83
N ASN A 297 -29.20 -2.70 -49.77
CA ASN A 297 -28.68 -2.69 -48.39
C ASN A 297 -27.53 -3.68 -48.21
N VAL A 298 -27.67 -4.93 -48.67
CA VAL A 298 -26.63 -5.97 -48.53
C VAL A 298 -25.35 -5.54 -49.27
N HIS A 299 -25.49 -4.99 -50.48
CA HIS A 299 -24.34 -4.52 -51.25
C HIS A 299 -23.65 -3.33 -50.59
N LEU A 300 -24.40 -2.37 -50.03
CA LEU A 300 -23.84 -1.22 -49.31
C LEU A 300 -23.16 -1.65 -48.01
N THR A 301 -23.74 -2.59 -47.25
CA THR A 301 -23.10 -3.17 -46.05
C THR A 301 -21.80 -3.88 -46.43
N ASN A 302 -21.79 -4.70 -47.48
CA ASN A 302 -20.58 -5.36 -47.98
C ASN A 302 -19.52 -4.36 -48.42
N LEU A 303 -19.91 -3.25 -49.06
CA LEU A 303 -18.99 -2.18 -49.44
C LEU A 303 -18.36 -1.54 -48.21
N CYS A 304 -19.18 -1.15 -47.22
CA CYS A 304 -18.68 -0.60 -45.96
C CYS A 304 -17.72 -1.57 -45.27
N GLN A 305 -18.04 -2.87 -45.22
CA GLN A 305 -17.17 -3.91 -44.68
C GLN A 305 -15.82 -3.98 -45.41
N ARG A 306 -15.83 -4.05 -46.75
CA ARG A 306 -14.58 -4.08 -47.53
C ARG A 306 -13.74 -2.83 -47.35
N CYS A 307 -14.38 -1.66 -47.30
CA CYS A 307 -13.68 -0.41 -47.01
C CYS A 307 -13.05 -0.41 -45.61
N ILE A 308 -13.74 -0.97 -44.61
CA ILE A 308 -13.17 -1.13 -43.26
C ILE A 308 -11.96 -2.07 -43.29
N ASP A 309 -12.07 -3.23 -43.96
CA ASP A 309 -10.99 -4.22 -44.04
C ASP A 309 -9.75 -3.68 -44.77
N ASP A 310 -9.95 -2.90 -45.85
CA ASP A 310 -8.88 -2.28 -46.65
C ASP A 310 -8.45 -0.87 -46.16
N GLN A 311 -9.00 -0.41 -45.02
CA GLN A 311 -8.71 0.88 -44.38
C GLN A 311 -8.98 2.09 -45.30
N VAL A 312 -10.15 2.12 -45.94
CA VAL A 312 -10.65 3.21 -46.81
C VAL A 312 -11.69 4.01 -46.06
N ASP A 313 -11.28 5.09 -45.40
CA ASP A 313 -12.11 5.86 -44.46
C ASP A 313 -13.34 6.56 -45.09
N GLN A 314 -13.36 6.74 -46.41
CA GLN A 314 -14.45 7.39 -47.16
C GLN A 314 -15.81 6.66 -47.05
N TRP A 315 -15.83 5.44 -46.51
CA TRP A 315 -17.07 4.69 -46.29
C TRP A 315 -18.08 5.42 -45.39
N VAL A 316 -17.60 6.29 -44.50
CA VAL A 316 -18.46 7.11 -43.63
C VAL A 316 -19.37 8.09 -44.40
N TRP A 317 -19.06 8.39 -45.66
CA TRP A 317 -19.88 9.20 -46.55
C TRP A 317 -21.07 8.44 -47.14
N ILE A 318 -21.03 7.10 -47.14
CA ILE A 318 -22.08 6.24 -47.70
C ILE A 318 -23.20 5.98 -46.68
N LEU A 319 -22.93 6.18 -45.38
CA LEU A 319 -23.87 5.89 -44.30
C LEU A 319 -25.30 6.45 -44.50
N PRO A 320 -25.50 7.69 -45.01
CA PRO A 320 -26.85 8.18 -45.31
C PRO A 320 -27.62 7.30 -46.31
N LEU A 321 -26.93 6.75 -47.32
CA LEU A 321 -27.53 5.79 -48.24
C LEU A 321 -27.86 4.48 -47.54
N LEU A 322 -26.94 3.98 -46.72
CA LEU A 322 -27.14 2.74 -45.97
C LEU A 322 -28.40 2.86 -45.10
N HIS A 323 -28.54 3.93 -44.31
CA HIS A 323 -29.73 4.14 -43.47
C HIS A 323 -31.02 4.33 -44.27
N PHE A 324 -30.95 4.90 -45.49
CA PHE A 324 -32.12 5.02 -46.36
C PHE A 324 -32.59 3.65 -46.92
N PHE A 325 -31.66 2.76 -47.25
CA PHE A 325 -31.98 1.44 -47.81
C PHE A 325 -32.20 0.36 -46.74
N ALA A 326 -31.56 0.50 -45.57
CA ALA A 326 -31.74 -0.29 -44.36
C ALA A 326 -32.29 0.64 -43.28
N ALA A 327 -33.61 0.88 -43.31
CA ALA A 327 -34.25 1.76 -42.33
C ALA A 327 -33.91 1.27 -40.91
N PRO A 328 -33.35 2.13 -40.04
CA PRO A 328 -33.02 1.76 -38.67
C PRO A 328 -34.29 1.25 -37.98
N SER A 329 -34.20 0.13 -37.27
CA SER A 329 -35.31 -0.37 -36.47
C SER A 329 -35.69 0.67 -35.41
N GLN A 330 -36.80 1.37 -35.63
CA GLN A 330 -37.36 2.29 -34.65
C GLN A 330 -37.94 1.45 -33.50
N HIS A 331 -37.09 1.14 -32.52
CA HIS A 331 -37.52 0.48 -31.30
C HIS A 331 -38.01 1.56 -30.31
N ASP A 332 -39.32 1.58 -30.07
CA ASP A 332 -39.96 2.43 -29.06
C ASP A 332 -39.64 1.98 -27.60
N HIS A 333 -38.73 1.03 -27.41
CA HIS A 333 -38.41 0.41 -26.12
C HIS A 333 -36.90 0.41 -25.87
N LEU A 334 -36.48 1.08 -24.80
CA LEU A 334 -35.14 0.98 -24.21
C LEU A 334 -35.02 -0.32 -23.39
N PRO A 335 -33.88 -1.03 -23.39
CA PRO A 335 -32.59 -0.67 -23.99
C PRO A 335 -32.42 -1.14 -25.45
N ILE A 336 -31.77 -0.28 -26.26
CA ILE A 336 -31.40 -0.55 -27.66
C ILE A 336 -29.90 -0.85 -27.69
N GLU A 337 -29.44 -1.77 -28.53
CA GLU A 337 -28.00 -2.04 -28.71
C GLU A 337 -27.30 -0.88 -29.46
N GLU A 338 -25.99 -0.70 -29.27
CA GLU A 338 -25.23 0.44 -29.85
C GLU A 338 -25.33 0.46 -31.40
N ASP A 339 -25.32 -0.70 -32.04
CA ASP A 339 -25.40 -0.86 -33.49
C ASP A 339 -26.79 -0.49 -34.05
N ALA A 340 -27.86 -0.93 -33.41
CA ALA A 340 -29.24 -0.57 -33.75
C ALA A 340 -29.52 0.92 -33.48
N TRP A 341 -29.00 1.48 -32.39
CA TRP A 341 -29.12 2.92 -32.10
C TRP A 341 -28.43 3.79 -33.15
N ALA A 342 -27.28 3.31 -33.66
CA ALA A 342 -26.45 4.02 -34.63
C ALA A 342 -26.79 3.71 -36.10
N GLY A 343 -27.68 2.76 -36.40
CA GLY A 343 -27.95 2.32 -37.77
C GLY A 343 -26.77 1.57 -38.43
N LEU A 344 -25.90 0.95 -37.64
CA LEU A 344 -24.67 0.28 -38.08
C LEU A 344 -24.76 -1.25 -38.03
N GLU A 345 -25.97 -1.80 -38.02
CA GLU A 345 -26.24 -3.24 -37.93
C GLU A 345 -25.49 -4.00 -39.04
N GLY A 346 -24.73 -5.02 -38.62
CA GLY A 346 -23.91 -5.83 -39.54
C GLY A 346 -22.53 -5.25 -39.87
N LEU A 347 -22.12 -4.12 -39.26
CA LEU A 347 -20.77 -3.56 -39.41
C LEU A 347 -19.92 -3.73 -38.14
N PRO A 348 -18.62 -4.06 -38.24
CA PRO A 348 -17.72 -4.28 -37.09
C PRO A 348 -17.15 -2.96 -36.52
N PHE A 349 -17.97 -1.90 -36.46
CA PHE A 349 -17.51 -0.53 -36.12
C PHE A 349 -16.82 -0.44 -34.74
N ALA A 350 -17.22 -1.28 -33.78
CA ALA A 350 -16.66 -1.27 -32.43
C ALA A 350 -15.18 -1.70 -32.38
N GLU A 351 -14.75 -2.56 -33.30
CA GLU A 351 -13.34 -2.95 -33.44
C GLU A 351 -12.59 -1.97 -34.35
N THR A 352 -13.25 -1.53 -35.41
CA THR A 352 -12.75 -0.51 -36.35
C THR A 352 -12.29 0.74 -35.62
N ARG A 353 -13.13 1.33 -34.75
CA ARG A 353 -12.82 2.57 -34.01
C ARG A 353 -11.59 2.53 -33.11
N LYS A 354 -11.07 1.34 -32.77
CA LYS A 354 -9.83 1.18 -31.99
C LYS A 354 -8.57 1.28 -32.83
N ARG A 355 -8.68 1.05 -34.15
CA ARG A 355 -7.54 0.92 -35.07
C ARG A 355 -7.26 2.18 -35.89
N HIS A 356 -8.23 3.08 -36.00
CA HIS A 356 -8.11 4.28 -36.85
C HIS A 356 -7.32 5.42 -36.18
N ASP A 357 -6.65 6.18 -37.05
CA ASP A 357 -6.02 7.45 -36.69
C ASP A 357 -7.08 8.50 -36.31
N THR A 358 -6.80 9.21 -35.22
CA THR A 358 -7.72 10.13 -34.54
C THR A 358 -8.12 11.33 -35.42
N GLY A 359 -7.25 11.78 -36.34
CA GLY A 359 -7.46 13.00 -37.12
C GLY A 359 -8.16 12.78 -38.47
N THR A 360 -7.86 11.67 -39.14
CA THR A 360 -8.25 11.46 -40.55
C THR A 360 -9.77 11.32 -40.72
N LEU A 361 -10.43 10.47 -39.93
CA LEU A 361 -11.89 10.28 -40.01
C LEU A 361 -12.67 11.56 -39.68
N LEU A 362 -12.25 12.27 -38.62
CA LEU A 362 -12.92 13.50 -38.21
C LEU A 362 -12.84 14.58 -39.31
N GLN A 363 -11.71 14.67 -40.02
CA GLN A 363 -11.55 15.60 -41.13
C GLN A 363 -12.47 15.28 -42.31
N LEU A 364 -12.62 14.00 -42.66
CA LEU A 364 -13.55 13.55 -43.72
C LEU A 364 -15.01 13.84 -43.36
N MET A 365 -15.39 13.70 -42.08
CA MET A 365 -16.72 14.06 -41.59
C MET A 365 -16.94 15.57 -41.64
N LYS A 366 -15.93 16.39 -41.30
CA LYS A 366 -16.00 17.86 -41.39
C LYS A 366 -16.20 18.32 -42.84
N GLU A 367 -15.48 17.70 -43.79
CA GLU A 367 -15.59 18.04 -45.21
C GLU A 367 -17.02 17.85 -45.74
N LYS A 368 -17.73 16.82 -45.25
CA LYS A 368 -19.08 16.45 -45.69
C LYS A 368 -20.14 16.62 -44.60
N ILE A 369 -19.98 17.60 -43.71
CA ILE A 369 -20.91 17.84 -42.58
C ILE A 369 -22.36 18.05 -43.04
N TYR A 370 -22.57 18.59 -44.26
CA TYR A 370 -23.89 18.82 -44.86
C TYR A 370 -24.70 17.52 -45.04
N LEU A 371 -24.06 16.33 -45.03
CA LEU A 371 -24.76 15.04 -45.11
C LEU A 371 -25.72 14.83 -43.93
N MET A 372 -25.47 15.47 -42.78
CA MET A 372 -26.34 15.40 -41.61
C MET A 372 -27.72 16.06 -41.84
N GLU A 373 -27.86 16.91 -42.85
CA GLU A 373 -29.16 17.49 -43.23
C GLU A 373 -30.09 16.46 -43.87
N PHE A 374 -29.52 15.41 -44.48
CA PHE A 374 -30.26 14.35 -45.17
C PHE A 374 -30.62 13.18 -44.26
N ASP A 375 -29.83 12.97 -43.20
CA ASP A 375 -29.93 11.81 -42.33
C ASP A 375 -29.66 12.19 -40.86
N THR A 376 -30.72 12.14 -40.06
CA THR A 376 -30.67 12.43 -38.62
C THR A 376 -30.00 11.32 -37.80
N THR A 377 -29.83 10.12 -38.37
CA THR A 377 -29.14 9.00 -37.74
C THR A 377 -27.62 9.11 -37.90
N LEU A 378 -27.15 9.82 -38.93
CA LEU A 378 -25.73 9.96 -39.27
C LEU A 378 -24.86 10.41 -38.09
N VAL A 379 -25.38 11.33 -37.27
CA VAL A 379 -24.68 11.83 -36.08
C VAL A 379 -24.40 10.71 -35.08
N LYS A 380 -25.35 9.77 -34.91
CA LYS A 380 -25.22 8.62 -34.01
C LYS A 380 -24.16 7.66 -34.53
N SER A 381 -24.20 7.40 -35.84
CA SER A 381 -23.24 6.53 -36.54
C SER A 381 -21.82 7.08 -36.46
N TRP A 382 -21.62 8.36 -36.76
CA TRP A 382 -20.32 9.02 -36.67
C TRP A 382 -19.78 9.03 -35.23
N MET A 383 -20.63 9.27 -34.23
CA MET A 383 -20.24 9.14 -32.82
C MET A 383 -19.83 7.71 -32.43
N CYS A 384 -20.41 6.67 -33.04
CA CYS A 384 -20.06 5.28 -32.76
C CYS A 384 -18.77 4.82 -33.45
N VAL A 385 -18.43 5.40 -34.60
CA VAL A 385 -17.27 5.04 -35.43
C VAL A 385 -15.99 5.78 -35.02
N LEU A 386 -16.09 7.02 -34.54
CA LEU A 386 -14.91 7.82 -34.21
C LEU A 386 -14.08 7.24 -33.05
N PRO A 387 -12.75 7.41 -33.01
CA PRO A 387 -11.98 7.14 -31.79
C PRO A 387 -12.44 8.00 -30.60
N LEU A 388 -12.23 7.51 -29.37
CA LEU A 388 -12.71 8.18 -28.14
C LEU A 388 -12.11 9.59 -27.99
N GLU A 389 -10.86 9.76 -28.42
CA GLU A 389 -10.11 11.02 -28.39
C GLU A 389 -10.73 12.11 -29.27
N SER A 390 -11.38 11.74 -30.38
CA SER A 390 -11.98 12.68 -31.33
C SER A 390 -13.38 13.13 -30.91
N LEU A 391 -14.04 12.43 -29.97
CA LEU A 391 -15.44 12.70 -29.63
C LEU A 391 -15.66 14.07 -29.01
N ALA A 392 -14.73 14.55 -28.17
CA ALA A 392 -14.86 15.88 -27.58
C ALA A 392 -14.83 16.99 -28.65
N GLU A 393 -14.00 16.82 -29.67
CA GLU A 393 -13.93 17.76 -30.79
C GLU A 393 -15.13 17.62 -31.72
N PHE A 394 -15.63 16.39 -31.93
CA PHE A 394 -16.84 16.13 -32.69
C PHE A 394 -18.06 16.83 -32.06
N ILE A 395 -18.27 16.66 -30.74
CA ILE A 395 -19.41 17.26 -30.03
C ILE A 395 -19.43 18.79 -30.14
N LYS A 396 -18.26 19.43 -30.18
CA LYS A 396 -18.16 20.90 -30.31
C LYS A 396 -18.46 21.42 -31.71
N ASN A 397 -18.13 20.64 -32.75
CA ASN A 397 -18.15 21.10 -34.13
C ASN A 397 -19.37 20.64 -34.92
N PHE A 398 -20.07 19.60 -34.47
CA PHE A 398 -21.16 18.97 -35.19
C PHE A 398 -22.50 19.19 -34.46
N PRO A 399 -23.56 19.62 -35.18
CA PRO A 399 -24.86 19.87 -34.56
C PRO A 399 -25.50 18.54 -34.11
N SER A 400 -25.81 18.42 -32.81
CA SER A 400 -26.51 17.25 -32.26
C SER A 400 -27.42 17.66 -31.11
N GLY A 401 -28.53 16.94 -30.92
CA GLY A 401 -29.39 17.14 -29.76
C GLY A 401 -28.74 16.58 -28.49
N LEU A 402 -28.92 17.26 -27.35
CA LEU A 402 -28.29 16.90 -26.08
C LEU A 402 -28.48 15.43 -25.70
N LEU A 403 -29.69 14.89 -25.88
CA LEU A 403 -29.99 13.48 -25.58
C LEU A 403 -29.12 12.54 -26.42
N THR A 404 -29.03 12.79 -27.71
CA THR A 404 -28.19 12.00 -28.64
C THR A 404 -26.72 12.07 -28.26
N THR A 405 -26.24 13.24 -27.84
CA THR A 405 -24.86 13.42 -27.37
C THR A 405 -24.60 12.60 -26.10
N LEU A 406 -25.51 12.65 -25.13
CA LEU A 406 -25.39 11.94 -23.86
C LEU A 406 -25.49 10.41 -24.03
N GLU A 407 -26.43 9.94 -24.85
CA GLU A 407 -26.59 8.52 -25.19
C GLU A 407 -25.35 7.99 -25.91
N GLY A 408 -24.88 8.71 -26.94
CA GLY A 408 -23.69 8.33 -27.67
C GLY A 408 -22.49 8.23 -26.74
N VAL A 409 -22.23 9.23 -25.89
CA VAL A 409 -21.13 9.14 -24.92
C VAL A 409 -21.35 8.01 -23.91
N SER A 410 -22.59 7.73 -23.50
CA SER A 410 -22.87 6.63 -22.57
C SER A 410 -22.55 5.26 -23.16
N TYR A 411 -22.91 4.98 -24.41
CA TYR A 411 -22.49 3.75 -25.12
C TYR A 411 -20.97 3.68 -25.23
N ARG A 412 -20.33 4.81 -25.59
CA ARG A 412 -18.87 4.87 -25.75
C ARG A 412 -18.11 4.64 -24.46
N LEU A 413 -18.70 4.96 -23.32
CA LEU A 413 -18.14 4.74 -22.00
C LEU A 413 -18.64 3.43 -21.35
N GLU A 414 -19.45 2.64 -22.06
CA GLU A 414 -20.05 1.42 -21.50
C GLU A 414 -19.00 0.33 -21.24
N ASN A 415 -18.05 0.12 -22.16
CA ASN A 415 -17.02 -0.91 -21.98
C ASN A 415 -15.60 -0.33 -22.01
N VAL A 416 -15.45 0.93 -21.58
CA VAL A 416 -14.15 1.60 -21.62
C VAL A 416 -13.24 1.07 -20.52
N ASP A 417 -12.04 0.65 -20.91
CA ASP A 417 -10.96 0.38 -19.95
C ASP A 417 -10.37 1.71 -19.48
N LEU A 418 -10.47 2.00 -18.18
CA LEU A 418 -10.02 3.26 -17.58
C LEU A 418 -8.52 3.21 -17.26
N SER A 419 -7.71 2.94 -18.30
CA SER A 419 -6.27 3.16 -18.28
C SER A 419 -5.94 4.65 -18.13
N TRP A 420 -4.72 4.98 -17.70
CA TRP A 420 -4.29 6.37 -17.48
C TRP A 420 -4.52 7.29 -18.70
N LYS A 421 -4.26 6.80 -19.92
CA LYS A 421 -4.48 7.57 -21.16
C LYS A 421 -5.98 7.83 -21.37
N ASN A 422 -6.80 6.79 -21.21
CA ASN A 422 -8.24 6.89 -21.42
C ASN A 422 -8.90 7.79 -20.37
N SER A 423 -8.47 7.76 -19.11
CA SER A 423 -9.03 8.63 -18.05
C SER A 423 -8.91 10.13 -18.37
N LYS A 424 -7.78 10.58 -18.93
CA LYS A 424 -7.62 11.99 -19.37
C LYS A 424 -8.59 12.35 -20.49
N VAL A 425 -8.75 11.44 -21.45
CA VAL A 425 -9.65 11.62 -22.59
C VAL A 425 -11.10 11.67 -22.12
N VAL A 426 -11.49 10.75 -21.23
CA VAL A 426 -12.82 10.71 -20.61
C VAL A 426 -13.09 11.98 -19.81
N GLU A 427 -12.14 12.46 -19.00
CA GLU A 427 -12.29 13.72 -18.27
C GLU A 427 -12.52 14.91 -19.21
N SER A 428 -11.77 15.00 -20.32
CA SER A 428 -11.93 16.07 -21.32
C SER A 428 -13.27 15.98 -22.06
N LEU A 429 -13.71 14.75 -22.38
CA LEU A 429 -15.02 14.47 -22.98
C LEU A 429 -16.17 14.90 -22.05
N LEU A 430 -16.11 14.52 -20.78
CA LEU A 430 -17.13 14.87 -19.78
C LEU A 430 -17.14 16.38 -19.49
N LYS A 431 -15.98 17.05 -19.45
CA LYS A 431 -15.92 18.52 -19.37
C LYS A 431 -16.59 19.17 -20.57
N THR A 432 -16.36 18.65 -21.77
CA THR A 432 -17.01 19.14 -22.99
C THR A 432 -18.53 18.96 -22.89
N LEU A 433 -19.01 17.79 -22.46
CA LEU A 433 -20.44 17.58 -22.20
C LEU A 433 -20.99 18.56 -21.15
N LEU A 434 -20.27 18.77 -20.06
CA LEU A 434 -20.67 19.72 -19.02
C LEU A 434 -20.79 21.16 -19.55
N CYS A 435 -19.96 21.55 -20.53
CA CYS A 435 -20.07 22.83 -21.24
C CYS A 435 -21.27 22.86 -22.20
N THR A 436 -21.56 21.77 -22.93
CA THR A 436 -22.74 21.71 -23.81
C THR A 436 -24.06 21.87 -23.04
N LEU A 437 -24.10 21.47 -21.77
CA LEU A 437 -25.23 21.70 -20.87
C LEU A 437 -25.47 23.17 -20.53
N ASP A 438 -24.46 24.04 -20.70
CA ASP A 438 -24.60 25.50 -20.48
C ASP A 438 -25.12 26.23 -21.73
N GLU A 439 -25.18 25.57 -22.89
CA GLU A 439 -25.57 26.19 -24.15
C GLU A 439 -27.08 26.48 -24.21
N LYS A 440 -27.46 27.54 -24.94
CA LYS A 440 -28.85 28.01 -25.04
C LYS A 440 -29.83 26.94 -25.55
N GLN A 441 -29.35 25.97 -26.33
CA GLN A 441 -30.15 24.87 -26.90
C GLN A 441 -30.61 23.85 -25.85
N ALA A 442 -29.89 23.71 -24.73
CA ALA A 442 -30.27 22.82 -23.64
C ALA A 442 -31.51 23.29 -22.86
N ARG A 443 -31.97 24.53 -23.08
CA ARG A 443 -33.12 25.16 -22.38
C ARG A 443 -34.48 24.88 -23.04
N ALA A 444 -34.51 24.18 -24.17
CA ALA A 444 -35.73 23.89 -24.94
C ALA A 444 -36.10 22.39 -24.94
N LEU A 445 -35.70 21.63 -23.92
CA LEU A 445 -35.95 20.18 -23.83
C LEU A 445 -37.42 19.88 -23.50
N GLU A 446 -38.02 18.96 -24.24
CA GLU A 446 -39.31 18.37 -23.90
C GLU A 446 -39.20 17.48 -22.63
N ALA A 447 -40.29 17.33 -21.88
CA ALA A 447 -40.30 16.63 -20.59
C ALA A 447 -39.77 15.18 -20.67
N HIS A 448 -40.13 14.44 -21.71
CA HIS A 448 -39.69 13.06 -21.92
C HIS A 448 -38.17 12.98 -22.25
N SER A 449 -37.67 13.93 -23.03
CA SER A 449 -36.26 14.05 -23.41
C SER A 449 -35.41 14.47 -22.22
N TRP A 450 -35.91 15.41 -21.40
CA TRP A 450 -35.26 15.80 -20.14
C TRP A 450 -35.09 14.62 -19.18
N ARG A 451 -36.16 13.82 -18.97
CA ARG A 451 -36.11 12.63 -18.10
C ARG A 451 -35.07 11.62 -18.58
N SER A 452 -34.98 11.42 -19.88
CA SER A 452 -34.01 10.53 -20.52
C SER A 452 -32.58 11.05 -20.32
N CYS A 453 -32.34 12.36 -20.50
CA CYS A 453 -31.05 12.99 -20.20
C CYS A 453 -30.63 12.81 -18.74
N LEU A 454 -31.54 13.01 -17.78
CA LEU A 454 -31.26 12.86 -16.35
C LEU A 454 -30.87 11.42 -16.01
N MET A 455 -31.64 10.45 -16.51
CA MET A 455 -31.34 9.02 -16.31
C MET A 455 -30.05 8.59 -17.00
N CYS A 456 -29.75 9.15 -18.16
CA CYS A 456 -28.52 8.90 -18.89
C CYS A 456 -27.29 9.39 -18.09
N CYS A 457 -27.32 10.65 -17.63
CA CYS A 457 -26.29 11.20 -16.73
C CYS A 457 -26.12 10.39 -15.45
N PHE A 458 -27.23 9.93 -14.85
CA PHE A 458 -27.19 9.12 -13.64
C PHE A 458 -26.57 7.73 -13.87
N LYS A 459 -26.98 7.02 -14.92
CA LYS A 459 -26.40 5.71 -15.28
C LYS A 459 -24.91 5.82 -15.56
N LEU A 460 -24.51 6.88 -16.28
CA LEU A 460 -23.12 7.17 -16.57
C LEU A 460 -22.31 7.44 -15.28
N TYR A 461 -22.82 8.30 -14.40
CA TYR A 461 -22.23 8.60 -13.10
C TYR A 461 -22.04 7.33 -12.25
N LYS A 462 -23.12 6.56 -12.04
CA LYS A 462 -23.11 5.32 -11.25
C LYS A 462 -22.09 4.31 -11.76
N LYS A 463 -21.95 4.20 -13.07
CA LYS A 463 -20.97 3.33 -13.71
C LYS A 463 -19.54 3.81 -13.47
N LEU A 464 -19.24 5.07 -13.75
CA LEU A 464 -17.90 5.63 -13.60
C LEU A 464 -17.43 5.60 -12.14
N CYS A 465 -18.33 5.86 -11.17
CA CYS A 465 -18.06 5.67 -9.75
C CYS A 465 -17.69 4.23 -9.38
N LYS A 466 -18.27 3.21 -10.04
CA LYS A 466 -17.92 1.81 -9.80
C LYS A 466 -16.59 1.40 -10.43
N CYS A 467 -16.27 1.93 -11.62
CA CYS A 467 -15.06 1.55 -12.35
C CYS A 467 -13.80 2.26 -11.83
N LEU A 468 -13.92 3.48 -11.29
CA LEU A 468 -12.77 4.28 -10.84
C LEU A 468 -12.32 3.91 -9.43
N LYS A 469 -11.36 3.00 -9.35
CA LYS A 469 -10.69 2.62 -8.10
C LYS A 469 -9.62 3.62 -7.66
N TYR A 470 -9.00 4.34 -8.62
CA TYR A 470 -7.95 5.31 -8.33
C TYR A 470 -8.54 6.71 -8.10
N GLY A 471 -8.46 7.20 -6.88
CA GLY A 471 -9.06 8.47 -6.50
C GLY A 471 -8.42 9.72 -7.11
N TRP A 472 -7.20 9.65 -7.68
CA TRP A 472 -6.60 10.77 -8.42
C TRP A 472 -7.51 11.28 -9.56
N TRP A 473 -8.36 10.40 -10.13
CA TRP A 473 -9.32 10.76 -11.16
C TRP A 473 -10.67 11.25 -10.61
N PHE A 474 -10.72 11.79 -9.38
CA PHE A 474 -11.94 12.30 -8.74
C PHE A 474 -12.71 13.33 -9.58
N MET A 475 -12.03 14.03 -10.49
CA MET A 475 -12.65 14.97 -11.41
C MET A 475 -13.67 14.31 -12.34
N ILE A 476 -13.50 13.03 -12.69
CA ILE A 476 -14.45 12.29 -13.53
C ILE A 476 -15.81 12.13 -12.81
N PRO A 477 -15.90 11.47 -11.63
CA PRO A 477 -17.17 11.30 -10.92
C PRO A 477 -17.74 12.65 -10.48
N ALA A 478 -16.89 13.61 -10.08
CA ALA A 478 -17.33 14.96 -9.74
C ALA A 478 -17.99 15.68 -10.92
N THR A 479 -17.38 15.63 -12.12
CA THR A 479 -17.93 16.24 -13.34
C THR A 479 -19.28 15.61 -13.70
N THR A 480 -19.40 14.29 -13.63
CA THR A 480 -20.69 13.62 -13.89
C THR A 480 -21.76 13.90 -12.83
N ALA A 481 -21.40 14.05 -11.56
CA ALA A 481 -22.33 14.51 -10.52
C ALA A 481 -22.79 15.96 -10.79
N MET A 482 -21.89 16.82 -11.24
CA MET A 482 -22.23 18.18 -11.69
C MET A 482 -23.15 18.15 -12.92
N MET A 483 -22.96 17.23 -13.86
CA MET A 483 -23.86 17.05 -15.01
C MET A 483 -25.28 16.68 -14.57
N ILE A 484 -25.44 15.76 -13.60
CA ILE A 484 -26.75 15.42 -13.01
C ILE A 484 -27.41 16.68 -12.44
N SER A 485 -26.67 17.45 -11.63
CA SER A 485 -27.15 18.71 -11.06
C SER A 485 -27.56 19.72 -12.14
N LYS A 486 -26.74 19.90 -13.18
CA LYS A 486 -27.06 20.84 -14.27
C LYS A 486 -28.29 20.41 -15.08
N VAL A 487 -28.39 19.14 -15.47
CA VAL A 487 -29.57 18.62 -16.17
C VAL A 487 -30.82 18.77 -15.31
N ALA A 488 -30.72 18.52 -14.00
CA ALA A 488 -31.82 18.74 -13.07
C ALA A 488 -32.29 20.21 -13.05
N LYS A 489 -31.37 21.19 -13.17
CA LYS A 489 -31.71 22.63 -13.26
C LYS A 489 -32.38 23.02 -14.58
N LEU A 490 -32.30 22.18 -15.62
CA LEU A 490 -32.94 22.38 -16.93
C LEU A 490 -34.35 21.78 -17.00
N GLN A 491 -34.96 21.44 -15.86
CA GLN A 491 -36.30 20.88 -15.82
C GLN A 491 -37.32 21.84 -16.50
N PRO A 492 -38.10 21.37 -17.48
CA PRO A 492 -39.11 22.21 -18.11
C PRO A 492 -40.23 22.55 -17.11
N THR A 493 -40.71 23.80 -17.12
CA THR A 493 -41.90 24.23 -16.39
C THR A 493 -43.12 23.42 -16.85
N ALA A 494 -43.71 22.65 -15.94
CA ALA A 494 -44.82 21.75 -16.25
C ALA A 494 -46.09 22.52 -16.68
N ASP A 495 -46.81 22.00 -17.70
CA ASP A 495 -48.21 22.34 -17.97
C ASP A 495 -49.09 21.54 -16.97
N PRO A 496 -50.09 22.12 -16.28
CA PRO A 496 -50.79 21.49 -15.16
C PRO A 496 -51.61 20.22 -15.48
N ARG A 497 -51.59 19.72 -16.73
CA ARG A 497 -52.44 18.62 -17.19
C ARG A 497 -51.81 17.23 -17.11
N ASP A 498 -50.51 17.10 -16.89
CA ASP A 498 -49.78 15.80 -16.82
C ASP A 498 -49.28 15.43 -15.40
N ALA A 499 -49.93 15.97 -14.35
CA ALA A 499 -49.50 15.86 -12.95
C ALA A 499 -49.72 14.47 -12.28
N VAL A 500 -49.63 13.34 -13.02
CA VAL A 500 -49.92 11.99 -12.48
C VAL A 500 -48.72 11.02 -12.55
N GLN A 501 -47.49 11.47 -12.82
CA GLN A 501 -46.30 10.65 -12.56
C GLN A 501 -45.34 11.31 -11.58
N GLU A 502 -45.21 10.67 -10.42
CA GLU A 502 -44.32 11.02 -9.31
C GLU A 502 -42.84 11.21 -9.73
N VAL A 503 -42.19 12.10 -8.98
CA VAL A 503 -40.93 12.80 -9.23
C VAL A 503 -39.70 11.86 -9.30
N PRO A 504 -39.16 11.57 -10.51
CA PRO A 504 -37.96 10.73 -10.66
C PRO A 504 -36.67 11.38 -10.10
N GLY A 505 -36.69 12.69 -9.89
CA GLY A 505 -35.51 13.44 -9.45
C GLY A 505 -35.04 13.08 -8.03
N VAL A 506 -35.96 12.83 -7.11
CA VAL A 506 -35.61 12.58 -5.69
C VAL A 506 -34.91 11.24 -5.50
N GLU A 507 -35.37 10.18 -6.18
CA GLU A 507 -34.72 8.87 -6.14
C GLU A 507 -33.33 8.91 -6.77
N VAL A 508 -33.19 9.54 -7.93
CA VAL A 508 -31.91 9.72 -8.63
C VAL A 508 -30.90 10.45 -7.75
N PHE A 509 -31.31 11.54 -7.08
CA PHE A 509 -30.40 12.30 -6.22
C PHE A 509 -29.97 11.53 -4.98
N ASN A 510 -30.90 10.84 -4.31
CA ASN A 510 -30.58 9.98 -3.17
C ASN A 510 -29.64 8.84 -3.57
N GLU A 511 -29.86 8.24 -4.73
CA GLU A 511 -29.00 7.18 -5.24
C GLU A 511 -27.62 7.70 -5.63
N ALA A 512 -27.53 8.87 -6.26
CA ALA A 512 -26.27 9.54 -6.57
C ALA A 512 -25.47 9.88 -5.31
N LEU A 513 -26.14 10.32 -4.23
CA LEU A 513 -25.49 10.55 -2.93
C LEU A 513 -24.93 9.25 -2.35
N ARG A 514 -25.72 8.17 -2.37
CA ARG A 514 -25.27 6.85 -1.90
C ARG A 514 -24.06 6.33 -2.68
N ASP A 515 -24.09 6.49 -4.00
CA ASP A 515 -23.00 6.06 -4.88
C ASP A 515 -21.75 6.96 -4.69
N THR A 516 -21.91 8.25 -4.39
CA THR A 516 -20.79 9.17 -4.02
C THR A 516 -20.09 8.68 -2.75
N ARG A 517 -20.87 8.39 -1.70
CA ARG A 517 -20.34 7.88 -0.42
C ARG A 517 -19.62 6.55 -0.60
N THR A 518 -20.20 5.67 -1.42
CA THR A 518 -19.60 4.37 -1.76
C THR A 518 -18.30 4.54 -2.53
N TRP A 519 -18.24 5.49 -3.47
CA TRP A 519 -17.01 5.81 -4.19
C TRP A 519 -15.92 6.34 -3.27
N PHE A 520 -16.22 7.30 -2.38
CA PHE A 520 -15.24 7.80 -1.40
C PHE A 520 -14.70 6.66 -0.52
N ARG A 521 -15.59 5.81 0.02
CA ARG A 521 -15.17 4.65 0.83
C ARG A 521 -14.25 3.69 0.08
N ASN A 522 -14.49 3.48 -1.22
CA ASN A 522 -13.67 2.58 -2.04
C ASN A 522 -12.34 3.22 -2.48
N ALA A 523 -12.34 4.51 -2.80
CA ALA A 523 -11.16 5.25 -3.24
C ALA A 523 -10.19 5.52 -2.07
N LEU A 524 -10.73 5.81 -0.88
CA LEU A 524 -10.00 6.16 0.34
C LEU A 524 -9.68 4.93 1.20
N HIS A 525 -8.91 4.00 0.63
CA HIS A 525 -8.55 2.74 1.27
C HIS A 525 -7.47 2.83 2.34
N LEU A 526 -6.79 3.97 2.47
CA LEU A 526 -5.80 4.26 3.52
C LEU A 526 -6.38 5.21 4.56
N LYS A 527 -5.73 5.24 5.73
CA LYS A 527 -5.92 6.28 6.75
C LYS A 527 -5.79 7.69 6.13
N LEU A 528 -6.43 8.68 6.75
CA LEU A 528 -6.38 10.07 6.27
C LEU A 528 -4.95 10.60 6.28
N LEU A 529 -4.16 10.22 7.29
CA LEU A 529 -2.80 10.72 7.51
C LEU A 529 -1.74 9.61 7.34
N LYS A 530 -0.57 10.02 6.87
CA LYS A 530 0.64 9.19 6.84
C LYS A 530 1.54 9.56 8.01
N GLU A 531 1.92 8.56 8.81
CA GLU A 531 2.77 8.75 9.98
C GLU A 531 4.20 9.12 9.56
N TYR A 532 4.62 10.35 9.84
CA TYR A 532 6.02 10.77 9.84
C TYR A 532 6.38 11.33 11.22
N PRO A 533 7.64 11.17 11.67
CA PRO A 533 8.05 11.58 13.02
C PRO A 533 7.90 13.08 13.31
N GLU A 534 7.83 13.93 12.28
CA GLU A 534 7.95 15.39 12.44
C GLU A 534 6.79 16.19 11.82
N ASN A 535 5.94 15.61 10.96
CA ASN A 535 4.81 16.32 10.33
C ASN A 535 3.68 15.39 9.88
N ALA A 536 2.45 15.67 10.32
CA ALA A 536 1.26 14.99 9.81
C ALA A 536 0.94 15.46 8.38
N MET A 537 0.95 14.52 7.42
CA MET A 537 0.60 14.79 6.01
C MET A 537 -0.56 13.92 5.58
N PHE A 538 -1.42 14.44 4.69
CA PHE A 538 -2.47 13.65 4.06
C PHE A 538 -1.90 12.49 3.23
N SER A 539 -2.44 11.30 3.42
CA SER A 539 -2.10 10.10 2.64
C SER A 539 -2.36 10.30 1.14
N PHE A 540 -3.43 11.04 0.82
CA PHE A 540 -3.81 11.36 -0.55
C PHE A 540 -3.84 12.88 -0.74
N ALA A 541 -2.92 13.40 -1.55
CA ALA A 541 -2.83 14.84 -1.82
C ALA A 541 -4.09 15.42 -2.49
N TRP A 542 -4.82 14.60 -3.27
CA TRP A 542 -6.03 14.95 -4.01
C TRP A 542 -7.31 14.89 -3.16
N GLU A 543 -7.28 14.31 -1.96
CA GLU A 543 -8.49 13.99 -1.19
C GLU A 543 -9.30 15.24 -0.81
N LEU A 544 -8.66 16.28 -0.27
CA LEU A 544 -9.34 17.52 0.11
C LEU A 544 -9.95 18.25 -1.10
N GLU A 545 -9.27 18.22 -2.25
CA GLU A 545 -9.81 18.76 -3.49
C GLU A 545 -11.07 18.01 -3.93
N ALA A 546 -11.07 16.68 -3.82
CA ALA A 546 -12.25 15.87 -4.10
C ALA A 546 -13.42 16.26 -3.19
N TRP A 547 -13.23 16.27 -1.86
CA TRP A 547 -14.25 16.71 -0.91
C TRP A 547 -14.80 18.10 -1.26
N ASN A 548 -13.92 19.07 -1.52
CA ASN A 548 -14.29 20.43 -1.90
C ASN A 548 -15.11 20.49 -3.20
N LYS A 549 -14.77 19.69 -4.23
CA LYS A 549 -15.56 19.65 -5.48
C LYS A 549 -16.96 19.08 -5.27
N PHE A 550 -17.09 18.00 -4.51
CA PHE A 550 -18.39 17.38 -4.26
C PHE A 550 -19.28 18.22 -3.33
N VAL A 551 -18.71 18.84 -2.29
CA VAL A 551 -19.44 19.73 -1.35
C VAL A 551 -20.00 20.97 -2.03
N LYS A 552 -19.32 21.49 -3.08
CA LYS A 552 -19.76 22.67 -3.84
C LYS A 552 -20.87 22.40 -4.86
N ILE A 553 -21.29 21.15 -5.04
CA ILE A 553 -22.37 20.82 -5.98
C ILE A 553 -23.70 21.29 -5.40
N SER A 554 -24.41 22.14 -6.14
CA SER A 554 -25.75 22.62 -5.79
C SER A 554 -26.81 21.99 -6.69
N PHE A 555 -27.84 21.39 -6.12
CA PHE A 555 -28.99 20.84 -6.83
C PHE A 555 -30.12 21.87 -6.89
N PRO A 556 -31.15 21.68 -7.75
CA PRO A 556 -32.30 22.60 -7.80
C PRO A 556 -33.07 22.69 -6.47
N ASP A 557 -33.13 21.57 -5.73
CA ASP A 557 -33.72 21.51 -4.39
C ASP A 557 -32.69 21.93 -3.34
N GLU A 558 -32.97 23.04 -2.64
CA GLU A 558 -32.13 23.58 -1.58
C GLU A 558 -32.05 22.62 -0.38
N GLN A 559 -33.16 21.93 -0.03
CA GLN A 559 -33.17 20.97 1.07
C GLN A 559 -32.28 19.76 0.75
N PHE A 560 -32.34 19.27 -0.49
CA PHE A 560 -31.44 18.22 -0.93
C PHE A 560 -29.98 18.68 -0.99
N THR A 561 -29.72 19.91 -1.43
CA THR A 561 -28.36 20.49 -1.44
C THR A 561 -27.77 20.55 -0.04
N GLU A 562 -28.56 20.99 0.95
CA GLU A 562 -28.14 20.98 2.35
C GLU A 562 -27.90 19.55 2.85
N ARG A 563 -28.81 18.62 2.55
CA ARG A 563 -28.65 17.20 2.91
C ARG A 563 -27.39 16.59 2.29
N TRP A 564 -27.12 16.86 1.01
CA TRP A 564 -25.93 16.42 0.30
C TRP A 564 -24.66 16.92 0.99
N LYS A 565 -24.58 18.24 1.22
CA LYS A 565 -23.44 18.88 1.90
C LYS A 565 -23.25 18.32 3.31
N LYS A 566 -24.29 18.29 4.12
CA LYS A 566 -24.25 17.78 5.50
C LYS A 566 -23.82 16.31 5.58
N THR A 567 -24.33 15.47 4.68
CA THR A 567 -23.98 14.03 4.66
C THR A 567 -22.51 13.81 4.31
N LEU A 568 -21.98 14.52 3.31
CA LEU A 568 -20.57 14.40 2.93
C LEU A 568 -19.63 14.96 3.99
N LEU A 569 -19.99 16.08 4.62
CA LEU A 569 -19.23 16.65 5.73
C LEU A 569 -19.20 15.73 6.95
N ALA A 570 -20.31 15.07 7.29
CA ALA A 570 -20.34 14.09 8.37
C ALA A 570 -19.45 12.85 8.07
N ASP A 571 -19.40 12.40 6.82
CA ASP A 571 -18.48 11.32 6.42
C ASP A 571 -17.01 11.78 6.52
N LEU A 572 -16.70 13.02 6.15
CA LEU A 572 -15.36 13.62 6.31
C LEU A 572 -14.99 13.78 7.79
N GLU A 573 -15.89 14.30 8.62
CA GLU A 573 -15.71 14.46 10.06
C GLU A 573 -15.39 13.13 10.74
N LYS A 574 -16.17 12.09 10.43
CA LYS A 574 -15.90 10.73 10.91
C LYS A 574 -14.51 10.25 10.49
N ARG A 575 -14.11 10.51 9.24
CA ARG A 575 -12.80 10.13 8.73
C ARG A 575 -11.64 10.87 9.42
N ILE A 576 -11.83 12.12 9.84
CA ILE A 576 -10.87 12.86 10.65
C ILE A 576 -10.79 12.24 12.06
N GLN A 577 -11.95 11.92 12.66
CA GLN A 577 -12.04 11.32 14.00
C GLN A 577 -11.43 9.91 14.10
N GLU A 578 -11.29 9.19 12.98
CA GLU A 578 -10.60 7.90 12.92
C GLU A 578 -9.07 8.02 13.15
N GLU A 579 -8.50 9.23 13.04
CA GLU A 579 -7.09 9.50 13.34
C GLU A 579 -6.84 9.66 14.85
N PRO A 580 -5.62 9.39 15.35
CA PRO A 580 -5.28 9.65 16.74
C PRO A 580 -5.51 11.12 17.14
N PRO A 581 -5.99 11.43 18.37
CA PRO A 581 -6.34 12.79 18.79
C PRO A 581 -5.22 13.83 18.57
N VAL A 582 -3.97 13.46 18.84
CA VAL A 582 -2.80 14.33 18.60
C VAL A 582 -2.65 14.64 17.11
N ASN A 583 -2.81 13.63 16.24
CA ASN A 583 -2.66 13.82 14.80
C ASN A 583 -3.77 14.69 14.21
N GLN A 584 -5.00 14.63 14.75
CA GLN A 584 -6.10 15.53 14.36
C GLN A 584 -5.75 17.00 14.61
N ILE A 585 -5.11 17.29 15.74
CA ILE A 585 -4.65 18.63 16.12
C ILE A 585 -3.49 19.05 15.21
N LEU A 586 -2.47 18.21 15.07
CA LEU A 586 -1.27 18.55 14.29
C LEU A 586 -1.57 18.74 12.80
N VAL A 587 -2.46 17.94 12.19
CA VAL A 587 -2.82 18.15 10.78
C VAL A 587 -3.56 19.46 10.58
N TYR A 588 -4.46 19.84 11.51
CA TYR A 588 -5.14 21.13 11.46
C TYR A 588 -4.14 22.27 11.55
N CYS A 589 -3.19 22.22 12.50
CA CYS A 589 -2.14 23.23 12.64
C CYS A 589 -1.24 23.32 11.40
N ALA A 590 -0.77 22.19 10.88
CA ALA A 590 0.17 22.14 9.76
C ALA A 590 -0.47 22.56 8.43
N GLN A 591 -1.75 22.28 8.24
CA GLN A 591 -2.46 22.50 6.96
C GLN A 591 -3.47 23.65 7.01
N HIS A 592 -3.52 24.44 8.10
CA HIS A 592 -4.50 25.52 8.27
C HIS A 592 -4.58 26.47 7.06
N HIS A 593 -3.42 26.92 6.54
CA HIS A 593 -3.36 27.77 5.36
C HIS A 593 -4.01 27.12 4.12
N ARG A 594 -3.82 25.81 3.89
CA ARG A 594 -4.47 25.09 2.78
C ARG A 594 -5.96 24.86 3.03
N LEU A 595 -6.35 24.59 4.28
CA LEU A 595 -7.75 24.37 4.64
C LEU A 595 -8.62 25.60 4.36
N THR A 596 -8.08 26.79 4.61
CA THR A 596 -8.75 28.07 4.32
C THR A 596 -8.95 28.37 2.83
N GLU A 597 -8.28 27.65 1.91
CA GLU A 597 -8.53 27.76 0.45
C GLU A 597 -9.78 27.00 -0.01
N PHE A 598 -10.28 26.07 0.81
CA PHE A 598 -11.44 25.23 0.50
C PHE A 598 -12.75 25.82 1.02
N ASP A 599 -13.87 25.12 0.84
CA ASP A 599 -15.16 25.51 1.42
C ASP A 599 -15.03 25.64 2.96
N SER A 600 -15.57 26.71 3.55
CA SER A 600 -15.43 26.99 4.98
C SER A 600 -15.99 25.89 5.88
N SER A 601 -16.93 25.08 5.39
CA SER A 601 -17.45 23.94 6.14
C SER A 601 -16.44 22.80 6.26
N ILE A 602 -15.50 22.65 5.31
CA ILE A 602 -14.40 21.68 5.41
C ILE A 602 -13.41 22.11 6.48
N ASP A 603 -12.99 23.38 6.47
CA ASP A 603 -12.15 23.94 7.55
C ASP A 603 -12.82 23.80 8.92
N SER A 604 -14.14 24.05 8.99
CA SER A 604 -14.93 23.86 10.21
C SER A 604 -14.90 22.41 10.72
N CYS A 605 -14.97 21.39 9.84
CA CYS A 605 -14.84 19.99 10.25
C CYS A 605 -13.48 19.72 10.93
N PHE A 606 -12.37 20.18 10.33
CA PHE A 606 -11.04 19.99 10.92
C PHE A 606 -10.87 20.78 12.22
N SER A 607 -11.34 22.02 12.27
CA SER A 607 -11.29 22.86 13.46
C SER A 607 -12.09 22.27 14.63
N ASN A 608 -13.30 21.78 14.36
CA ASN A 608 -14.16 21.15 15.37
C ASN A 608 -13.52 19.84 15.88
N CYS A 609 -13.08 18.96 14.98
CA CYS A 609 -12.41 17.71 15.36
C CYS A 609 -11.14 17.97 16.18
N ALA A 610 -10.30 18.92 15.75
CA ALA A 610 -9.10 19.29 16.48
C ALA A 610 -9.44 19.81 17.89
N THR A 611 -10.45 20.67 18.01
CA THR A 611 -10.89 21.25 19.29
C THR A 611 -11.44 20.18 20.25
N GLU A 612 -12.26 19.25 19.74
CA GLU A 612 -12.78 18.12 20.51
C GLU A 612 -11.67 17.15 20.94
N ALA A 613 -10.69 16.92 20.07
CA ALA A 613 -9.55 16.05 20.34
C ALA A 613 -8.62 16.58 21.44
N VAL A 614 -8.57 17.90 21.70
CA VAL A 614 -7.70 18.51 22.71
C VAL A 614 -7.87 17.86 24.08
N ALA A 615 -9.10 17.62 24.53
CA ALA A 615 -9.35 17.09 25.87
C ALA A 615 -8.72 15.69 26.06
N VAL A 616 -8.75 14.86 25.02
CA VAL A 616 -8.16 13.51 25.04
C VAL A 616 -6.65 13.57 24.80
N ALA A 617 -6.19 14.46 23.92
CA ALA A 617 -4.77 14.64 23.62
C ALA A 617 -3.99 15.13 24.85
N CYS A 618 -4.52 16.10 25.61
CA CYS A 618 -3.91 16.61 26.84
C CYS A 618 -3.77 15.54 27.93
N GLN A 619 -4.61 14.50 27.94
CA GLN A 619 -4.48 13.37 28.87
C GLN A 619 -3.38 12.39 28.45
N THR A 620 -3.06 12.33 27.16
CA THR A 620 -2.15 11.33 26.57
C THR A 620 -0.73 11.88 26.39
N GLN A 621 -0.60 13.19 26.11
CA GLN A 621 0.68 13.86 25.89
C GLN A 621 0.73 15.25 26.56
N SER A 622 1.75 15.49 27.37
CA SER A 622 1.92 16.74 28.13
C SER A 622 2.61 17.87 27.34
N ASN A 623 3.26 17.56 26.22
CA ASN A 623 4.01 18.52 25.39
C ASN A 623 3.24 19.03 24.15
N LEU A 624 1.93 18.82 24.10
CA LEU A 624 1.09 19.23 22.96
C LEU A 624 1.25 20.71 22.59
N LEU A 625 1.31 21.60 23.59
CA LEU A 625 1.47 23.04 23.35
C LEU A 625 2.84 23.39 22.74
N GLU A 626 3.91 22.64 23.07
CA GLU A 626 5.23 22.81 22.46
C GLU A 626 5.19 22.39 20.98
N GLN A 627 4.52 21.30 20.65
CA GLN A 627 4.38 20.84 19.26
C GLN A 627 3.56 21.82 18.41
N VAL A 628 2.52 22.44 18.98
CA VAL A 628 1.71 23.43 18.26
C VAL A 628 2.46 24.77 18.12
N SER A 629 3.40 25.08 19.02
CA SER A 629 4.16 26.33 19.03
C SER A 629 5.03 26.58 17.80
N SER A 630 5.34 25.54 17.01
CA SER A 630 6.06 25.69 15.74
C SER A 630 5.22 26.29 14.60
N TYR A 631 3.89 26.38 14.78
CA TYR A 631 2.95 26.90 13.77
C TYR A 631 2.48 28.33 14.11
N ASP A 632 1.72 28.97 13.20
CA ASP A 632 1.19 30.32 13.44
C ASP A 632 0.08 30.31 14.51
N MET A 633 0.52 30.46 15.75
CA MET A 633 -0.33 30.49 16.94
C MET A 633 -1.37 31.62 16.92
N GLY A 634 -1.15 32.68 16.14
CA GLY A 634 -2.06 33.83 16.03
C GLY A 634 -3.32 33.53 15.21
N GLN A 635 -3.27 32.55 14.32
CA GLN A 635 -4.42 32.02 13.57
C GLN A 635 -5.10 30.86 14.30
N LEU A 636 -4.34 30.17 15.17
CA LEU A 636 -4.80 29.03 15.97
C LEU A 636 -5.24 29.43 17.39
N SER A 637 -5.52 30.71 17.66
CA SER A 637 -5.70 31.23 19.03
C SER A 637 -6.82 30.52 19.82
N GLN A 638 -7.88 30.07 19.15
CA GLN A 638 -8.98 29.33 19.75
C GLN A 638 -8.54 27.91 20.20
N LEU A 639 -7.74 27.24 19.37
CA LEU A 639 -7.19 25.92 19.68
C LEU A 639 -6.18 26.02 20.82
N VAL A 640 -5.28 27.01 20.77
CA VAL A 640 -4.30 27.31 21.82
C VAL A 640 -4.99 27.62 23.14
N SER A 641 -6.05 28.43 23.13
CA SER A 641 -6.87 28.71 24.30
C SER A 641 -7.45 27.42 24.89
N THR A 642 -7.99 26.55 24.04
CA THR A 642 -8.55 25.26 24.47
C THR A 642 -7.48 24.36 25.08
N ILE A 643 -6.27 24.30 24.51
CA ILE A 643 -5.14 23.52 25.05
C ILE A 643 -4.74 24.04 26.44
N ILE A 644 -4.64 25.37 26.63
CA ILE A 644 -4.32 25.97 27.93
C ILE A 644 -5.38 25.61 28.97
N VAL A 645 -6.67 25.80 28.64
CA VAL A 645 -7.78 25.53 29.57
C VAL A 645 -7.87 24.05 29.93
N LYS A 646 -7.73 23.14 28.95
CA LYS A 646 -7.87 21.69 29.19
C LYS A 646 -6.63 21.05 29.82
N SER A 647 -5.46 21.66 29.70
CA SER A 647 -4.23 21.18 30.37
C SER A 647 -4.16 21.62 31.82
N TRP A 648 -4.99 22.59 32.25
CA TRP A 648 -4.93 23.16 33.59
C TRP A 648 -5.46 22.20 34.67
N PRO A 649 -4.79 22.08 35.83
CA PRO A 649 -5.13 21.09 36.86
C PRO A 649 -6.39 21.43 37.67
N VAL A 650 -6.82 22.70 37.69
CA VAL A 650 -7.91 23.18 38.55
C VAL A 650 -9.10 23.63 37.69
N LYS A 651 -10.29 23.08 37.96
CA LYS A 651 -11.54 23.63 37.40
C LYS A 651 -11.86 24.90 38.19
N SER A 652 -12.11 26.00 37.50
CA SER A 652 -12.31 27.33 38.06
C SER A 652 -13.19 27.33 39.34
N GLY A 653 -12.52 27.54 40.49
CA GLY A 653 -13.11 27.80 41.80
C GLY A 653 -12.99 26.67 42.86
N GLN A 654 -11.96 26.71 43.72
CA GLN A 654 -12.04 26.78 45.21
C GLN A 654 -10.78 26.23 45.93
N SER A 655 -10.28 27.02 46.91
CA SER A 655 -9.47 26.68 48.11
C SER A 655 -7.93 26.72 48.04
N ALA A 656 -7.29 26.75 49.22
CA ALA A 656 -5.84 26.87 49.41
C ALA A 656 -5.02 25.66 48.92
N ASP A 657 -5.67 24.49 48.72
CA ASP A 657 -5.08 23.31 48.07
C ASP A 657 -4.80 23.53 46.56
N ASP A 658 -5.32 24.62 45.99
CA ASP A 658 -5.05 24.99 44.60
C ASP A 658 -3.62 25.52 44.42
N PHE A 659 -3.03 26.18 45.43
CA PHE A 659 -1.69 26.79 45.27
C PHE A 659 -0.60 25.74 45.04
N ASP A 660 -0.58 24.68 45.85
CA ASP A 660 0.40 23.59 45.72
C ASP A 660 0.26 22.89 44.37
N LYS A 661 -0.98 22.62 43.93
CA LYS A 661 -1.25 21.99 42.63
C LYS A 661 -0.87 22.88 41.45
N ILE A 662 -1.14 24.19 41.55
CA ILE A 662 -0.76 25.16 40.52
C ILE A 662 0.76 25.29 40.46
N LEU A 663 1.44 25.41 41.60
CA LEU A 663 2.90 25.46 41.66
C LEU A 663 3.52 24.21 41.04
N HIS A 664 3.05 23.03 41.44
CA HIS A 664 3.49 21.76 40.87
C HIS A 664 3.31 21.74 39.35
N HIS A 665 2.15 22.15 38.84
CA HIS A 665 1.88 22.17 37.41
C HIS A 665 2.74 23.19 36.66
N VAL A 666 2.97 24.38 37.23
CA VAL A 666 3.87 25.40 36.67
C VAL A 666 5.30 24.87 36.58
N LEU A 667 5.75 24.06 37.53
CA LEU A 667 7.10 23.49 37.56
C LEU A 667 7.28 22.23 36.70
N THR A 668 6.19 21.50 36.39
CA THR A 668 6.26 20.20 35.71
C THR A 668 5.74 20.21 34.28
N TRP A 669 4.80 21.09 33.93
CA TRP A 669 4.20 21.13 32.60
C TRP A 669 5.14 21.77 31.58
N PRO A 670 5.59 21.05 30.52
CA PRO A 670 6.54 21.60 29.54
C PRO A 670 6.01 22.84 28.81
N GLY A 671 4.71 22.83 28.47
CA GLY A 671 4.03 23.91 27.75
C GLY A 671 3.96 25.24 28.50
N ILE A 672 4.25 25.27 29.80
CA ILE A 672 4.16 26.47 30.63
C ILE A 672 5.07 27.61 30.13
N LYS A 673 6.22 27.29 29.51
CA LYS A 673 7.13 28.31 28.95
C LYS A 673 6.44 29.16 27.90
N HIS A 674 5.62 28.53 27.06
CA HIS A 674 4.86 29.23 26.04
C HIS A 674 3.82 30.14 26.67
N VAL A 675 3.13 29.66 27.72
CA VAL A 675 2.19 30.47 28.51
C VAL A 675 2.85 31.75 29.04
N PHE A 676 4.00 31.65 29.72
CA PHE A 676 4.71 32.84 30.20
C PHE A 676 5.26 33.71 29.06
N SER A 677 5.67 33.11 27.93
CA SER A 677 6.15 33.85 26.76
C SER A 677 5.06 34.73 26.12
N PHE A 678 3.80 34.26 26.15
CA PHE A 678 2.65 34.98 25.64
C PHE A 678 2.33 36.21 26.50
N ASN A 679 2.52 36.12 27.82
CA ASN A 679 2.30 37.23 28.75
C ASN A 679 3.40 38.32 28.62
N GLY A 680 4.63 37.94 28.26
CA GLY A 680 5.76 38.86 28.10
C GLY A 680 5.95 39.42 26.69
N LYS A 681 6.34 38.57 25.72
CA LYS A 681 6.89 39.01 24.41
C LYS A 681 5.87 39.03 23.26
N ASN A 682 4.75 38.31 23.37
CA ASN A 682 3.78 38.09 22.29
C ASN A 682 2.39 38.71 22.58
N THR A 683 2.35 40.01 22.89
CA THR A 683 1.11 40.75 23.21
C THR A 683 0.02 40.67 22.14
N ARG A 684 0.38 40.55 20.86
CA ARG A 684 -0.59 40.38 19.75
C ARG A 684 -1.38 39.07 19.80
N LEU A 685 -0.78 38.01 20.33
CA LEU A 685 -1.45 36.72 20.49
C LEU A 685 -2.33 36.71 21.74
N LEU A 686 -1.83 37.33 22.81
CA LEU A 686 -2.55 37.46 24.09
C LEU A 686 -3.94 38.08 23.89
N GLU A 687 -4.07 39.11 23.06
CA GLU A 687 -5.38 39.75 22.76
C GLU A 687 -6.41 38.78 22.17
N LYS A 688 -5.97 37.82 21.34
CA LYS A 688 -6.82 36.85 20.61
C LYS A 688 -7.18 35.59 21.41
N LEU A 689 -6.62 35.41 22.61
CA LEU A 689 -6.95 34.29 23.49
C LEU A 689 -8.28 34.53 24.21
N THR A 690 -8.97 33.43 24.57
CA THR A 690 -10.19 33.50 25.38
C THR A 690 -9.93 34.04 26.78
N ASP A 691 -10.94 34.67 27.40
CA ASP A 691 -10.81 35.22 28.75
C ASP A 691 -10.54 34.15 29.82
N GLU A 692 -11.07 32.94 29.63
CA GLU A 692 -10.80 31.80 30.53
C GLU A 692 -9.31 31.41 30.49
N ALA A 693 -8.72 31.33 29.30
CA ALA A 693 -7.28 31.08 29.16
C ALA A 693 -6.46 32.22 29.79
N LYS A 694 -6.83 33.49 29.57
CA LYS A 694 -6.15 34.65 30.17
C LYS A 694 -6.18 34.61 31.70
N ASN A 695 -7.31 34.23 32.30
CA ASN A 695 -7.44 34.08 33.75
C ASN A 695 -6.51 32.99 34.29
N ILE A 696 -6.39 31.85 33.59
CA ILE A 696 -5.46 30.78 33.93
C ILE A 696 -4.01 31.26 33.90
N MET A 697 -3.64 31.99 32.85
CA MET A 697 -2.30 32.55 32.71
C MET A 697 -1.99 33.55 33.84
N ALA A 698 -2.95 34.40 34.22
CA ALA A 698 -2.81 35.33 35.33
C ALA A 698 -2.67 34.61 36.69
N MET A 699 -3.39 33.50 36.91
CA MET A 699 -3.21 32.67 38.11
C MET A 699 -1.82 32.05 38.17
N ALA A 700 -1.31 31.52 37.05
CA ALA A 700 0.05 30.98 36.95
C ALA A 700 1.11 32.05 37.31
N ASP A 701 0.94 33.26 36.75
CA ASP A 701 1.84 34.40 36.98
C ASP A 701 1.81 34.86 38.44
N SER A 702 0.62 34.96 39.04
CA SER A 702 0.47 35.33 40.45
C SER A 702 1.12 34.32 41.41
N VAL A 703 0.96 33.02 41.18
CA VAL A 703 1.60 31.97 42.01
C VAL A 703 3.11 32.03 41.84
N PHE A 704 3.61 32.14 40.61
CA PHE A 704 5.04 32.21 40.34
C PHE A 704 5.70 33.45 40.96
N MET A 705 5.03 34.61 40.89
CA MET A 705 5.49 35.85 41.52
C MET A 705 5.49 35.77 43.05
N SER A 706 4.45 35.21 43.66
CA SER A 706 4.42 35.00 45.12
C SER A 706 5.59 34.13 45.59
N VAL A 707 5.81 32.99 44.93
CA VAL A 707 6.91 32.06 45.27
C VAL A 707 8.27 32.70 45.10
N THR A 708 8.43 33.48 44.04
CA THR A 708 9.63 34.26 43.79
C THR A 708 9.95 35.20 44.94
N ASP A 709 8.97 36.01 45.33
CA ASP A 709 9.18 37.06 46.32
C ASP A 709 9.48 36.40 47.67
N ASP A 710 8.80 35.29 47.98
CA ASP A 710 9.08 34.46 49.15
C ASP A 710 10.50 33.86 49.17
N ILE A 711 11.07 33.48 48.01
CA ILE A 711 12.47 33.03 47.91
C ILE A 711 13.43 34.18 48.17
N GLN A 712 13.17 35.36 47.60
CA GLN A 712 14.00 36.55 47.78
C GLN A 712 14.03 36.96 49.26
N GLU A 713 12.87 37.03 49.90
CA GLU A 713 12.73 37.35 51.32
C GLU A 713 13.16 36.22 52.26
N GLY A 714 13.23 34.98 51.77
CA GLY A 714 13.57 33.80 52.57
C GLY A 714 12.42 33.31 53.46
N CYS A 715 11.19 33.74 53.19
CA CYS A 715 10.00 33.36 53.94
C CYS A 715 9.21 32.22 53.28
N ILE A 716 9.71 31.65 52.17
CA ILE A 716 9.14 30.50 51.47
C ILE A 716 8.95 29.28 52.40
N LEU A 717 7.87 28.52 52.19
CA LEU A 717 7.67 27.23 52.86
C LEU A 717 8.74 26.23 52.42
N VAL A 718 9.26 25.43 53.35
CA VAL A 718 10.29 24.42 53.05
C VAL A 718 9.83 23.47 51.94
N LYS A 719 8.55 23.03 51.94
CA LYS A 719 8.02 22.14 50.90
C LYS A 719 8.08 22.76 49.49
N HIS A 720 7.72 24.04 49.36
CA HIS A 720 7.71 24.75 48.08
C HIS A 720 9.13 24.98 47.57
N LEU A 721 10.05 25.33 48.47
CA LEU A 721 11.47 25.49 48.12
C LEU A 721 12.06 24.16 47.64
N GLU A 722 11.78 23.05 48.34
CA GLU A 722 12.26 21.72 47.94
C GLU A 722 11.71 21.30 46.58
N GLU A 723 10.44 21.58 46.29
CA GLU A 723 9.82 21.31 44.98
C GLU A 723 10.47 22.12 43.85
N ILE A 724 10.78 23.40 44.10
CA ILE A 724 11.48 24.25 43.13
C ILE A 724 12.90 23.74 42.88
N LEU A 725 13.60 23.29 43.91
CA LEU A 725 14.95 22.73 43.79
C LEU A 725 14.94 21.40 43.02
N GLN A 726 13.88 20.60 43.14
CA GLN A 726 13.68 19.41 42.29
C GLN A 726 13.47 19.77 40.81
N HIS A 727 12.82 20.89 40.53
CA HIS A 727 12.50 21.38 39.19
C HIS A 727 13.30 22.64 38.78
N GLU A 728 14.54 22.77 39.28
CA GLU A 728 15.34 24.00 39.20
C GLU A 728 15.48 24.54 37.78
N LYS A 729 15.73 23.65 36.81
CA LYS A 729 15.90 24.02 35.39
C LYS A 729 14.65 24.67 34.80
N GLN A 730 13.47 24.14 35.13
CA GLN A 730 12.20 24.67 34.63
C GLN A 730 11.92 26.02 35.29
N PHE A 731 12.07 26.12 36.62
CA PHE A 731 11.89 27.37 37.36
C PHE A 731 12.78 28.50 36.82
N ILE A 732 14.07 28.24 36.60
CA ILE A 732 15.01 29.20 35.99
C ILE A 732 14.55 29.61 34.59
N SER A 733 14.09 28.66 33.77
CA SER A 733 13.64 28.99 32.41
C SER A 733 12.38 29.87 32.39
N ILE A 734 11.46 29.68 33.35
CA ILE A 734 10.26 30.53 33.48
C ILE A 734 10.67 31.92 33.96
N TRP A 735 11.59 31.99 34.93
CA TRP A 735 12.16 33.25 35.43
C TRP A 735 12.78 34.10 34.34
N GLU A 736 13.59 33.49 33.46
CA GLU A 736 14.23 34.17 32.32
C GLU A 736 13.22 34.77 31.34
N ILE A 737 12.02 34.19 31.27
CA ILE A 737 10.94 34.69 30.41
C ILE A 737 10.18 35.84 31.09
N SER A 738 10.02 35.81 32.42
CA SER A 738 9.20 36.77 33.19
C SER A 738 9.97 37.98 33.73
N LYS A 739 11.27 37.87 34.05
CA LYS A 739 12.09 38.99 34.55
C LYS A 739 13.40 39.14 33.75
N GLU A 740 13.78 40.37 33.40
CA GLU A 740 15.04 40.73 32.73
C GLU A 740 16.27 40.78 33.68
N LEU A 741 16.36 39.89 34.68
CA LEU A 741 17.49 39.85 35.62
C LEU A 741 18.55 38.79 35.24
N LEU A 742 19.80 39.02 35.64
CA LEU A 742 20.95 38.16 35.30
C LEU A 742 20.81 36.76 35.91
N GLN A 743 20.85 35.73 35.06
CA GLN A 743 20.77 34.29 35.43
C GLN A 743 21.70 33.86 36.57
N ARG A 744 22.87 34.52 36.71
CA ARG A 744 23.85 34.22 37.76
C ARG A 744 23.32 34.53 39.16
N GLU A 745 22.59 35.63 39.33
CA GLU A 745 22.10 36.07 40.64
C GLU A 745 21.03 35.12 41.20
N LEU A 746 20.16 34.58 40.33
CA LEU A 746 19.15 33.60 40.74
C LEU A 746 19.78 32.25 41.12
N LYS A 747 20.74 31.74 40.35
CA LYS A 747 21.41 30.48 40.68
C LYS A 747 22.15 30.57 42.01
N GLU A 748 22.82 31.69 42.26
CA GLU A 748 23.46 31.95 43.56
C GLU A 748 22.43 32.02 44.70
N LEU A 749 21.28 32.66 44.47
CA LEU A 749 20.21 32.72 45.47
C LEU A 749 19.63 31.34 45.78
N LEU A 750 19.29 30.55 44.75
CA LEU A 750 18.81 29.18 44.92
C LEU A 750 19.85 28.30 45.59
N GLN A 751 21.13 28.45 45.26
CA GLN A 751 22.22 27.73 45.93
C GLN A 751 22.30 28.09 47.42
N ARG A 752 22.18 29.38 47.79
CA ARG A 752 22.13 29.80 49.20
C ARG A 752 20.94 29.18 49.93
N ARG A 753 19.75 29.18 49.30
CA ARG A 753 18.53 28.59 49.87
C ARG A 753 18.64 27.06 49.99
N GLN A 754 19.28 26.41 49.02
CA GLN A 754 19.61 24.98 49.07
C GLN A 754 20.54 24.68 50.25
N GLU A 755 21.60 25.46 50.48
CA GLU A 755 22.50 25.27 51.62
C GLU A 755 21.75 25.42 52.96
N GLU A 756 20.89 26.43 53.07
CA GLU A 756 20.06 26.71 54.24
C GLU A 756 19.11 25.55 54.57
N VAL A 757 18.34 25.06 53.59
CA VAL A 757 17.43 23.92 53.81
C VAL A 757 18.17 22.60 54.04
N THR A 758 19.31 22.40 53.36
CA THR A 758 20.16 21.21 53.53
C THR A 758 20.72 21.14 54.95
N LEU A 759 21.14 22.28 55.51
CA LEU A 759 21.59 22.34 56.90
C LEU A 759 20.48 21.93 57.87
N VAL A 760 19.28 22.50 57.73
CA VAL A 760 18.12 22.17 58.58
C VAL A 760 17.79 20.68 58.50
N ARG A 761 17.80 20.08 57.30
CA ARG A 761 17.54 18.64 57.09
C ARG A 761 18.66 17.77 57.66
N LYS A 762 19.93 18.15 57.48
CA LYS A 762 21.09 17.43 58.05
C LYS A 762 21.03 17.44 59.57
N GLU A 763 20.72 18.59 60.16
CA GLU A 763 20.63 18.75 61.60
C GLU A 763 19.43 18.00 62.18
N LYS A 764 18.25 18.01 61.52
CA LYS A 764 17.11 17.17 61.89
C LYS A 764 17.48 15.69 61.98
N LYS A 765 18.23 15.17 61.00
CA LYS A 765 18.69 13.77 60.98
C LYS A 765 19.65 13.45 62.12
N ALA A 766 20.62 14.33 62.38
CA ALA A 766 21.58 14.17 63.46
C ALA A 766 20.89 14.18 64.83
N ILE A 767 19.95 15.11 65.05
CA ILE A 767 19.14 15.20 66.27
C ILE A 767 18.25 13.97 66.44
N GLY A 768 17.62 13.49 65.37
CA GLY A 768 16.83 12.25 65.44
C GLY A 768 17.66 11.04 65.88
N THR A 769 18.94 11.00 65.48
CA THR A 769 19.88 9.95 65.95
C THR A 769 20.26 10.14 67.40
N PHE A 770 20.61 11.37 67.81
CA PHE A 770 20.88 11.68 69.20
C PHE A 770 19.71 11.29 70.12
N LEU A 771 18.47 11.66 69.76
CA LEU A 771 17.26 11.25 70.49
C LEU A 771 17.12 9.72 70.54
N SER A 772 17.38 9.02 69.44
CA SER A 772 17.36 7.55 69.40
C SER A 772 18.41 6.92 70.33
N MET A 773 19.62 7.47 70.40
CA MET A 773 20.69 6.99 71.26
C MET A 773 20.39 7.24 72.75
N CYS A 774 19.80 8.40 73.06
CA CYS A 774 19.31 8.69 74.42
C CYS A 774 18.20 7.70 74.84
N ARG A 775 17.31 7.29 73.93
CA ARG A 775 16.29 6.25 74.21
C ARG A 775 16.91 4.88 74.47
N LYS A 776 17.99 4.50 73.78
CA LYS A 776 18.71 3.24 74.05
C LYS A 776 19.35 3.22 75.44
N ALA A 777 19.88 4.36 75.89
CA ALA A 777 20.45 4.52 77.22
C ALA A 777 19.39 4.64 78.35
N GLN A 778 18.10 4.74 78.02
CA GLN A 778 17.02 5.05 78.96
C GLN A 778 16.85 4.02 80.09
N ALA A 779 17.28 2.76 79.86
CA ALA A 779 17.25 1.72 80.88
C ALA A 779 18.23 1.98 82.04
N SER A 780 19.32 2.73 81.78
CA SER A 780 20.37 3.03 82.75
C SER A 780 20.37 4.50 83.18
N VAL A 781 20.05 5.44 82.27
CA VAL A 781 20.02 6.89 82.55
C VAL A 781 18.95 7.60 81.70
N LYS A 782 18.15 8.48 82.32
CA LYS A 782 17.10 9.25 81.65
C LYS A 782 17.61 10.64 81.27
N VAL A 783 17.67 10.97 79.98
CA VAL A 783 18.11 12.29 79.49
C VAL A 783 16.91 13.23 79.26
N ASN A 784 16.94 14.45 79.78
CA ASN A 784 15.88 15.44 79.58
C ASN A 784 15.97 16.10 78.20
N VAL A 785 15.25 15.55 77.20
CA VAL A 785 15.29 16.02 75.79
C VAL A 785 14.02 16.72 75.31
N GLY A 786 13.09 17.06 76.21
CA GLY A 786 11.70 17.39 75.86
C GLY A 786 11.52 18.55 74.84
N GLU A 787 12.30 19.63 74.97
CA GLU A 787 12.21 20.77 74.05
C GLU A 787 12.72 20.43 72.63
N VAL A 788 13.84 19.71 72.55
CA VAL A 788 14.46 19.28 71.29
C VAL A 788 13.61 18.21 70.60
N GLU A 789 12.99 17.32 71.39
CA GLU A 789 12.06 16.30 70.89
C GLU A 789 10.79 16.94 70.31
N PHE A 790 10.22 17.96 70.99
CA PHE A 790 9.10 18.74 70.45
C PHE A 790 9.47 19.43 69.13
N GLN A 791 10.62 20.10 69.08
CA GLN A 791 11.13 20.73 67.85
C GLN A 791 11.34 19.71 66.72
N HIS A 792 11.80 18.49 67.02
CA HIS A 792 12.02 17.44 66.02
C HIS A 792 10.71 16.88 65.45
N LEU A 793 9.65 16.80 66.27
CA LEU A 793 8.31 16.34 65.86
C LEU A 793 7.57 17.33 64.96
N GLU A 794 7.97 18.61 64.95
CA GLU A 794 7.38 19.59 64.04
C GLU A 794 7.57 19.20 62.56
N ASP A 795 6.51 19.41 61.77
CA ASP A 795 6.57 19.26 60.32
C ASP A 795 7.27 20.48 59.69
N LEU A 796 8.57 20.30 59.41
CA LEU A 796 9.38 21.30 58.73
C LEU A 796 8.80 21.72 57.38
N CYS A 797 8.11 20.82 56.67
CA CYS A 797 7.58 21.09 55.33
C CYS A 797 6.58 22.27 55.34
N MET A 798 5.86 22.45 56.45
CA MET A 798 4.85 23.49 56.65
C MET A 798 5.40 24.76 57.31
N LYS A 799 6.70 24.81 57.64
CA LYS A 799 7.34 25.97 58.24
C LYS A 799 7.97 26.85 57.15
N ARG A 800 8.03 28.15 57.43
CA ARG A 800 8.76 29.12 56.59
C ARG A 800 10.27 28.97 56.84
N LEU A 801 11.09 29.11 55.81
CA LEU A 801 12.53 28.88 55.92
C LEU A 801 13.18 29.81 56.98
N ASN A 802 12.81 31.09 56.99
CA ASN A 802 13.31 32.06 57.97
C ASN A 802 12.94 31.79 59.44
N THR A 803 12.00 30.88 59.73
CA THR A 803 11.68 30.49 61.12
C THR A 803 12.50 29.29 61.58
N VAL A 804 13.06 28.50 60.66
CA VAL A 804 13.85 27.29 60.97
C VAL A 804 15.36 27.49 60.79
N VAL A 805 15.78 28.52 60.05
CA VAL A 805 17.18 28.91 59.87
C VAL A 805 17.32 30.43 59.72
N ASN A 806 18.44 30.98 60.17
CA ASN A 806 18.80 32.39 60.02
C ASN A 806 19.24 32.74 58.57
N VAL A 807 18.26 32.77 57.68
CA VAL A 807 18.37 33.11 56.24
C VAL A 807 19.32 34.29 55.99
N GLY A 808 20.31 34.09 55.11
CA GLY A 808 21.26 35.12 54.65
C GLY A 808 22.38 35.51 55.64
N LYS A 809 22.40 34.98 56.86
CA LYS A 809 23.46 35.24 57.85
C LYS A 809 24.49 34.10 57.90
N ARG A 810 25.75 34.42 58.19
CA ARG A 810 26.83 33.43 58.41
C ARG A 810 27.47 33.68 59.79
N PRO A 811 27.72 32.64 60.62
CA PRO A 811 27.41 31.22 60.38
C PRO A 811 25.90 30.94 60.40
N LEU A 812 25.50 29.91 59.64
CA LEU A 812 24.12 29.46 59.64
C LEU A 812 23.77 28.79 60.99
N GLN A 813 22.58 29.04 61.48
CA GLN A 813 22.05 28.57 62.76
C GLN A 813 20.61 28.12 62.56
N THR A 814 20.31 26.89 62.97
CA THR A 814 18.96 26.33 62.94
C THR A 814 18.21 26.60 64.25
N TYR A 815 16.88 26.50 64.21
CA TYR A 815 15.99 26.68 65.38
C TYR A 815 16.13 25.65 66.52
N TYR A 816 16.88 24.55 66.33
CA TYR A 816 17.07 23.55 67.39
C TYR A 816 17.83 24.08 68.61
N SER A 817 17.29 23.89 69.81
CA SER A 817 17.84 24.32 71.10
C SER A 817 18.88 23.35 71.68
N LEU A 818 19.95 23.13 70.93
CA LEU A 818 21.15 22.42 71.41
C LEU A 818 22.36 23.35 71.43
N SER A 819 23.27 23.17 72.40
CA SER A 819 24.54 23.90 72.40
C SER A 819 25.39 23.52 71.16
N PRO A 820 26.24 24.43 70.63
CA PRO A 820 27.08 24.12 69.46
C PRO A 820 27.91 22.84 69.63
N LYS A 821 28.40 22.59 70.85
CA LYS A 821 29.18 21.40 71.22
C LYS A 821 28.36 20.12 71.12
N LEU A 822 27.10 20.14 71.56
CA LEU A 822 26.18 19.00 71.42
C LEU A 822 25.74 18.80 69.97
N LYS A 823 25.55 19.88 69.19
CA LYS A 823 25.23 19.78 67.76
C LYS A 823 26.35 19.10 66.97
N GLU A 824 27.60 19.49 67.22
CA GLU A 824 28.78 18.85 66.62
C GLU A 824 28.87 17.37 67.03
N SER A 825 28.66 17.10 68.32
CA SER A 825 28.68 15.73 68.86
C SER A 825 27.58 14.85 68.27
N ALA A 826 26.36 15.37 68.12
CA ALA A 826 25.25 14.68 67.48
C ALA A 826 25.53 14.39 66.00
N GLN A 827 26.21 15.31 65.29
CA GLN A 827 26.68 15.05 63.92
C GLN A 827 27.75 13.96 63.86
N LYS A 828 28.73 13.99 64.77
CA LYS A 828 29.77 12.94 64.89
C LYS A 828 29.11 11.59 65.20
N MET A 829 28.22 11.55 66.18
CA MET A 829 27.42 10.37 66.55
C MET A 829 26.59 9.83 65.38
N HIS A 830 25.95 10.70 64.59
CA HIS A 830 25.19 10.29 63.41
C HIS A 830 26.04 9.52 62.38
N SER A 831 27.33 9.81 62.28
CA SER A 831 28.24 9.12 61.36
C SER A 831 28.62 7.70 61.78
N PHE A 832 28.44 7.36 63.07
CA PHE A 832 28.73 6.05 63.66
C PHE A 832 27.47 5.30 64.11
N LYS A 833 26.28 5.82 63.80
CA LYS A 833 25.00 5.25 64.25
C LYS A 833 24.80 3.77 63.86
N ASP A 834 25.40 3.35 62.75
CA ASP A 834 25.27 2.00 62.20
C ASP A 834 26.37 1.05 62.70
N SER A 835 27.34 1.54 63.50
CA SER A 835 28.37 0.71 64.13
C SER A 835 27.83 0.08 65.39
N LEU A 836 27.86 -1.26 65.44
CA LEU A 836 27.41 -2.03 66.59
C LEU A 836 28.33 -1.82 67.79
N VAL A 837 29.64 -1.73 67.55
CA VAL A 837 30.64 -1.52 68.61
C VAL A 837 30.51 -0.11 69.22
N PHE A 838 30.20 0.90 68.39
CA PHE A 838 29.92 2.24 68.90
C PHE A 838 28.66 2.27 69.79
N GLN A 839 27.60 1.53 69.41
CA GLN A 839 26.40 1.40 70.23
C GLN A 839 26.68 0.65 71.53
N GLN A 840 27.49 -0.42 71.48
CA GLN A 840 27.93 -1.16 72.67
C GLN A 840 28.67 -0.23 73.65
N PHE A 841 29.65 0.55 73.21
CA PHE A 841 30.34 1.51 74.09
C PHE A 841 29.44 2.63 74.61
N TRP A 842 28.41 3.02 73.86
CA TRP A 842 27.42 3.98 74.33
C TRP A 842 26.58 3.41 75.49
N GLU A 843 26.16 2.16 75.38
CA GLU A 843 25.41 1.46 76.43
C GLU A 843 26.29 1.19 77.67
N GLU A 844 27.55 0.78 77.47
CA GLU A 844 28.51 0.62 78.57
C GLU A 844 28.80 1.95 79.30
N ALA A 845 28.91 3.07 78.57
CA ALA A 845 29.09 4.38 79.18
C ALA A 845 27.85 4.79 79.99
N ALA A 846 26.64 4.50 79.49
CA ALA A 846 25.40 4.76 80.21
C ALA A 846 25.25 3.88 81.46
N GLN A 847 25.65 2.61 81.39
CA GLN A 847 25.62 1.69 82.52
C GLN A 847 26.57 2.13 83.64
N LYS A 848 27.81 2.53 83.31
CA LYS A 848 28.79 3.02 84.30
C LYS A 848 28.27 4.23 85.07
N VAL A 849 27.61 5.17 84.39
CA VAL A 849 27.01 6.35 85.04
C VAL A 849 25.86 5.96 85.97
N GLY A 850 25.07 4.94 85.61
CA GLY A 850 24.03 4.39 86.49
C GLY A 850 24.63 3.75 87.76
N GLU A 851 25.67 2.93 87.60
CA GLU A 851 26.36 2.22 88.70
C GLU A 851 27.10 3.19 89.65
N GLU A 852 27.72 4.25 89.13
CA GLU A 852 28.44 5.24 89.94
C GLU A 852 27.52 6.00 90.90
N CYS A 853 26.26 6.27 90.53
CA CYS A 853 25.31 6.90 91.44
C CYS A 853 24.63 5.93 92.41
N GLU A 854 24.37 4.68 92.02
CA GLU A 854 23.89 3.63 92.96
C GLU A 854 24.90 3.42 94.11
N SER A 855 26.19 3.65 93.88
CA SER A 855 27.24 3.54 94.91
C SER A 855 27.34 4.75 95.87
N SER A 856 26.60 5.83 95.61
CA SER A 856 26.66 7.09 96.37
C SER A 856 25.49 7.33 97.33
N GLU A 857 24.44 6.50 97.27
CA GLU A 857 23.34 6.50 98.22
C GLU A 857 23.61 5.45 99.30
N GLU A 858 24.18 5.87 100.43
CA GLU A 858 24.26 5.04 101.64
C GLU A 858 22.84 4.78 102.15
N GLU A 859 22.49 3.49 102.19
CA GLU A 859 21.53 2.80 103.07
C GLU A 859 20.38 3.65 103.65
N ASP A 860 19.19 3.55 103.07
CA ASP A 860 17.95 3.43 103.84
C ASP A 860 16.98 2.51 103.08
N GLU A 861 16.75 1.32 103.65
CA GLU A 861 15.81 0.31 103.17
C GLU A 861 14.37 0.78 103.43
N GLU A 862 13.62 1.13 102.38
CA GLU A 862 12.18 0.88 102.25
C GLU A 862 11.78 1.02 100.75
N GLU A 863 10.86 0.17 100.29
CA GLU A 863 10.49 -0.04 98.88
C GLU A 863 10.21 1.26 98.08
N GLU A 864 11.15 1.71 97.24
CA GLU A 864 10.88 2.75 96.23
C GLU A 864 11.41 2.33 94.84
N GLU A 865 10.63 2.69 93.81
CA GLU A 865 10.90 2.40 92.39
C GLU A 865 12.35 2.70 92.02
N LYS A 866 12.97 1.87 91.17
CA LYS A 866 14.32 2.10 90.61
C LYS A 866 14.37 3.50 89.95
N VAL A 867 14.81 4.53 90.69
CA VAL A 867 14.82 5.92 90.20
C VAL A 867 15.99 6.08 89.25
N VAL A 868 15.72 5.90 87.96
CA VAL A 868 16.72 6.14 86.90
C VAL A 868 17.12 7.62 86.94
N LEU A 869 18.42 7.90 87.06
CA LEU A 869 18.99 9.24 87.12
C LEU A 869 18.54 10.12 85.95
N ALA A 870 18.15 11.36 86.24
CA ALA A 870 17.81 12.35 85.22
C ALA A 870 19.03 13.23 84.88
N LEU A 871 19.62 13.05 83.69
CA LEU A 871 20.67 13.92 83.17
C LEU A 871 20.09 15.09 82.37
N ASP A 872 20.57 16.29 82.67
CA ASP A 872 20.35 17.48 81.85
C ASP A 872 21.26 17.50 80.61
N LEU A 873 20.81 18.16 79.52
CA LEU A 873 21.50 18.20 78.23
C LEU A 873 22.95 18.69 78.34
N ASP A 874 23.22 19.65 79.21
CA ASP A 874 24.55 20.22 79.41
C ASP A 874 25.55 19.21 79.98
N ASN A 875 25.08 18.19 80.72
CA ASN A 875 25.91 17.16 81.34
C ASN A 875 26.07 15.91 80.46
N VAL A 876 25.20 15.71 79.47
CA VAL A 876 25.26 14.55 78.55
C VAL A 876 26.61 14.46 77.84
N PHE A 877 27.21 15.60 77.49
CA PHE A 877 28.51 15.61 76.82
C PHE A 877 29.61 14.99 77.70
N SER A 878 29.73 15.44 78.95
CA SER A 878 30.79 14.99 79.86
C SER A 878 30.54 13.57 80.38
N SER A 879 29.27 13.21 80.62
CA SER A 879 28.93 11.95 81.29
C SER A 879 28.76 10.78 80.32
N LEU A 880 28.27 10.99 79.10
CA LEU A 880 27.98 9.89 78.16
C LEU A 880 28.78 9.98 76.87
N ILE A 881 28.79 11.14 76.22
CA ILE A 881 29.42 11.30 74.89
C ILE A 881 30.95 11.18 74.99
N SER A 882 31.60 11.91 75.90
CA SER A 882 33.07 11.88 76.02
C SER A 882 33.59 10.47 76.37
N PRO A 883 33.07 9.77 77.39
CA PRO A 883 33.57 8.43 77.75
C PRO A 883 33.35 7.38 76.66
N CYS A 884 32.21 7.45 75.95
CA CYS A 884 31.93 6.58 74.80
C CYS A 884 32.94 6.79 73.67
N PHE A 885 33.20 8.05 73.27
CA PHE A 885 34.15 8.34 72.21
C PHE A 885 35.60 8.04 72.62
N GLU A 886 35.99 8.27 73.87
CA GLU A 886 37.32 7.88 74.37
C GLU A 886 37.55 6.37 74.27
N SER A 887 36.55 5.56 74.63
CA SER A 887 36.64 4.10 74.52
C SER A 887 36.72 3.64 73.06
N TYR A 888 35.93 4.27 72.19
CA TYR A 888 35.96 4.02 70.75
C TYR A 888 37.29 4.44 70.09
N GLU A 889 37.89 5.55 70.55
CA GLU A 889 39.22 6.02 70.11
C GLU A 889 40.34 5.08 70.59
N ARG A 890 40.27 4.56 71.83
CA ARG A 890 41.21 3.54 72.32
C ARG A 890 41.16 2.27 71.49
N LEU A 891 39.96 1.77 71.19
CA LEU A 891 39.79 0.60 70.33
C LEU A 891 40.39 0.82 68.94
N TYR A 892 40.19 2.00 68.33
CA TYR A 892 40.81 2.35 67.05
C TYR A 892 42.35 2.25 67.13
N ASP A 893 42.97 2.83 68.17
CA ASP A 893 44.42 2.83 68.33
C ASP A 893 44.97 1.41 68.61
N ASP A 894 44.25 0.58 69.37
CA ASP A 894 44.61 -0.82 69.66
C ASP A 894 44.49 -1.72 68.42
N LEU A 895 43.44 -1.56 67.61
CA LEU A 895 43.27 -2.26 66.34
C LEU A 895 44.35 -1.85 65.35
N ARG A 896 44.61 -0.56 65.18
CA ARG A 896 45.65 -0.07 64.27
C ARG A 896 47.02 -0.62 64.64
N SER A 897 47.36 -0.62 65.93
CA SER A 897 48.66 -1.08 66.43
C SER A 897 48.78 -2.59 66.62
N GLY A 898 47.67 -3.34 66.48
CA GLY A 898 47.65 -4.80 66.67
C GLY A 898 47.81 -5.25 68.12
N ASN A 899 47.66 -4.33 69.06
CA ASN A 899 47.84 -4.56 70.48
C ASN A 899 46.60 -5.14 71.16
N LEU A 900 45.46 -5.15 70.46
CA LEU A 900 44.23 -5.75 70.96
C LEU A 900 44.46 -7.24 71.31
N THR A 901 44.08 -7.64 72.52
CA THR A 901 44.25 -9.02 72.98
C THR A 901 43.16 -9.91 72.37
N LEU A 902 43.45 -11.21 72.19
CA LEU A 902 42.45 -12.15 71.67
C LEU A 902 41.23 -12.27 72.60
N SER A 903 41.41 -12.14 73.92
CA SER A 903 40.30 -12.04 74.87
C SER A 903 39.42 -10.79 74.66
N ALA A 904 40.01 -9.66 74.27
CA ALA A 904 39.25 -8.45 73.96
C ALA A 904 38.50 -8.58 72.62
N VAL A 905 39.03 -9.37 71.68
CA VAL A 905 38.31 -9.74 70.46
C VAL A 905 37.06 -10.56 70.80
N ASP A 906 37.18 -11.54 71.72
CA ASP A 906 36.05 -12.35 72.18
C ASP A 906 34.94 -11.52 72.84
N THR A 907 35.27 -10.39 73.49
CA THR A 907 34.27 -9.49 74.09
C THR A 907 33.69 -8.47 73.10
N ILE A 908 34.54 -7.82 72.31
CA ILE A 908 34.15 -6.67 71.46
C ILE A 908 33.56 -7.14 70.12
N PHE A 909 34.06 -8.24 69.57
CA PHE A 909 33.67 -8.74 68.25
C PHE A 909 32.86 -10.05 68.30
N GLN A 910 32.31 -10.38 69.47
CA GLN A 910 31.57 -11.62 69.70
C GLN A 910 30.44 -11.84 68.67
N GLU A 911 29.65 -10.79 68.41
CA GLU A 911 28.49 -10.84 67.50
C GLU A 911 28.88 -11.14 66.04
N PHE A 912 30.16 -10.95 65.68
CA PHE A 912 30.66 -11.15 64.33
C PHE A 912 31.28 -12.53 64.08
N THR A 913 31.24 -13.44 65.06
CA THR A 913 31.84 -14.78 64.96
C THR A 913 31.26 -15.59 63.79
N ASP A 914 29.95 -15.52 63.59
CA ASP A 914 29.23 -16.23 62.52
C ASP A 914 28.97 -15.37 61.27
N HIS A 915 29.34 -14.08 61.31
CA HIS A 915 29.03 -13.06 60.28
C HIS A 915 30.28 -12.27 59.85
N PRO A 916 31.23 -12.89 59.13
CA PRO A 916 32.49 -12.24 58.77
C PRO A 916 32.32 -11.04 57.82
N GLU A 917 31.28 -11.02 56.98
CA GLU A 917 31.02 -9.88 56.09
C GLU A 917 30.71 -8.59 56.87
N ASP A 918 29.98 -8.70 57.98
CA ASP A 918 29.61 -7.58 58.82
C ASP A 918 30.81 -7.03 59.61
N LEU A 919 31.75 -7.90 60.01
CA LEU A 919 32.99 -7.50 60.69
C LEU A 919 33.81 -6.51 59.86
N LYS A 920 33.92 -6.76 58.54
CA LYS A 920 34.66 -5.86 57.66
C LYS A 920 33.99 -4.49 57.56
N THR A 921 32.65 -4.45 57.55
CA THR A 921 31.92 -3.18 57.55
C THR A 921 32.08 -2.42 58.86
N GLU A 922 32.12 -3.13 59.99
CA GLU A 922 32.34 -2.56 61.32
C GLU A 922 33.73 -1.95 61.46
N LEU A 923 34.79 -2.67 61.08
CA LEU A 923 36.16 -2.15 61.08
C LEU A 923 36.31 -0.93 60.17
N ASN A 924 35.60 -0.90 59.04
CA ASN A 924 35.55 0.27 58.17
C ASN A 924 34.79 1.44 58.80
N ALA A 925 33.75 1.19 59.60
CA ALA A 925 33.04 2.22 60.36
C ALA A 925 33.93 2.81 61.46
N ILE A 926 34.65 1.98 62.21
CA ILE A 926 35.68 2.40 63.18
C ILE A 926 36.77 3.23 62.49
N CYS A 927 37.22 2.80 61.31
CA CYS A 927 38.24 3.53 60.55
C CYS A 927 37.83 4.97 60.17
N LYS A 928 36.53 5.27 60.03
CA LYS A 928 36.04 6.62 59.71
C LYS A 928 36.27 7.64 60.84
N LEU A 929 36.64 7.19 62.05
CA LEU A 929 36.96 8.05 63.18
C LEU A 929 38.12 9.01 62.89
N ARG A 930 39.10 8.57 62.08
CA ARG A 930 40.23 9.40 61.61
C ARG A 930 40.40 9.27 60.09
N PRO A 931 39.63 10.02 59.28
CA PRO A 931 39.56 9.85 57.82
C PRO A 931 40.84 10.24 57.06
N GLY A 932 41.83 10.84 57.72
CA GLY A 932 43.13 11.22 57.14
C GLY A 932 44.26 10.19 57.34
N GLU A 933 44.03 9.12 58.11
CA GLU A 933 45.02 8.07 58.36
C GLU A 933 44.79 6.84 57.45
N GLY A 934 45.86 6.10 57.15
CA GLY A 934 45.83 4.97 56.22
C GLY A 934 44.90 3.84 56.66
N ARG A 935 44.18 3.25 55.71
CA ARG A 935 43.24 2.13 55.95
C ARG A 935 43.88 0.75 55.85
N ASP A 936 45.19 0.71 55.65
CA ASP A 936 45.94 -0.50 55.29
C ASP A 936 45.88 -1.59 56.37
N TRP A 937 45.63 -1.21 57.62
CA TRP A 937 45.47 -2.14 58.75
C TRP A 937 44.12 -2.88 58.73
N VAL A 938 43.08 -2.34 58.09
CA VAL A 938 41.71 -2.87 58.17
C VAL A 938 41.64 -4.29 57.61
N ASP A 939 42.20 -4.51 56.41
CA ASP A 939 42.21 -5.84 55.78
C ASP A 939 43.05 -6.84 56.57
N GLN A 940 44.17 -6.39 57.15
CA GLN A 940 45.02 -7.25 57.98
C GLN A 940 44.31 -7.68 59.27
N ARG A 941 43.67 -6.74 59.99
CA ARG A 941 42.93 -7.05 61.23
C ARG A 941 41.69 -7.87 60.96
N PHE A 942 40.97 -7.57 59.88
CA PHE A 942 39.86 -8.40 59.42
C PHE A 942 40.30 -9.87 59.25
N GLN A 943 41.39 -10.08 58.51
CA GLN A 943 41.94 -11.42 58.30
C GLN A 943 42.35 -12.09 59.62
N GLN A 944 43.06 -11.39 60.51
CA GLN A 944 43.50 -11.97 61.78
C GLN A 944 42.32 -12.33 62.71
N ILE A 945 41.31 -11.46 62.83
CA ILE A 945 40.12 -11.72 63.66
C ILE A 945 39.31 -12.89 63.07
N GLN A 946 39.08 -12.90 61.74
CA GLN A 946 38.42 -14.01 61.07
C GLN A 946 39.19 -15.32 61.25
N GLN A 947 40.52 -15.28 61.14
CA GLN A 947 41.38 -16.46 61.30
C GLN A 947 41.30 -17.02 62.71
N TYR A 948 41.29 -16.15 63.73
CA TYR A 948 41.10 -16.54 65.11
C TYR A 948 39.73 -17.17 65.34
N HIS A 949 38.65 -16.56 64.84
CA HIS A 949 37.29 -17.12 64.92
C HIS A 949 37.20 -18.51 64.26
N GLU A 950 37.83 -18.73 63.09
CA GLU A 950 37.78 -20.02 62.35
C GLU A 950 38.76 -21.10 62.88
N MET A 951 39.61 -20.78 63.86
CA MET A 951 40.71 -21.64 64.29
C MET A 951 40.24 -22.98 64.89
N HIS A 952 39.12 -22.96 65.62
CA HIS A 952 38.53 -24.14 66.27
C HIS A 952 38.14 -25.25 65.28
N LEU A 953 37.68 -24.89 64.07
CA LEU A 953 37.31 -25.86 63.02
C LEU A 953 38.51 -26.66 62.50
N THR A 954 39.69 -26.03 62.49
CA THR A 954 40.93 -26.63 62.00
C THR A 954 41.45 -27.70 62.96
N PHE A 955 41.34 -27.45 64.27
CA PHE A 955 41.78 -28.40 65.30
C PHE A 955 40.92 -29.67 65.34
N ASP A 956 39.61 -29.55 65.13
CA ASP A 956 38.73 -30.71 65.04
C ASP A 956 39.07 -31.62 63.85
N ALA A 957 39.43 -31.05 62.70
CA ALA A 957 39.85 -31.81 61.53
C ALA A 957 41.16 -32.58 61.81
N ALA A 958 42.13 -31.93 62.46
CA ALA A 958 43.40 -32.55 62.83
C ALA A 958 43.22 -33.78 63.74
N LYS A 959 42.36 -33.68 64.77
CA LYS A 959 42.05 -34.81 65.66
C LYS A 959 41.46 -36.01 64.90
N ILE A 960 40.53 -35.77 63.97
CA ILE A 960 39.89 -36.85 63.19
C ILE A 960 40.91 -37.54 62.27
N ILE A 961 41.79 -36.79 61.61
CA ILE A 961 42.82 -37.36 60.74
C ILE A 961 43.81 -38.21 61.53
N ALA A 962 44.17 -37.79 62.74
CA ALA A 962 45.05 -38.57 63.62
C ALA A 962 44.43 -39.94 63.94
N ASN A 963 43.13 -39.98 64.23
CA ASN A 963 42.42 -41.24 64.46
C ASN A 963 42.38 -42.14 63.20
N VAL A 964 42.17 -41.57 62.01
CA VAL A 964 42.17 -42.33 60.75
C VAL A 964 43.58 -42.88 60.43
N LYS A 965 44.64 -42.10 60.68
CA LYS A 965 46.04 -42.55 60.56
C LYS A 965 46.29 -43.80 61.41
N GLU A 966 45.83 -43.79 62.67
CA GLU A 966 45.96 -44.94 63.57
C GLU A 966 45.20 -46.17 63.08
N ILE A 967 43.97 -45.99 62.58
CA ILE A 967 43.14 -47.11 62.11
C ILE A 967 43.68 -47.76 60.85
N LEU A 968 44.21 -46.97 59.92
CA LEU A 968 44.86 -47.48 58.71
C LEU A 968 46.30 -47.97 58.96
N SER A 969 46.81 -47.79 60.19
CA SER A 969 48.16 -48.17 60.64
C SER A 969 49.29 -47.56 59.80
N LEU A 970 49.13 -46.29 59.40
CA LEU A 970 50.10 -45.58 58.56
C LEU A 970 51.32 -45.11 59.38
N SER A 971 52.51 -45.35 58.85
CA SER A 971 53.81 -45.12 59.50
C SER A 971 54.72 -44.10 58.78
N GLY A 972 54.23 -43.44 57.72
CA GLY A 972 54.94 -42.36 57.03
C GLY A 972 55.01 -41.04 57.83
N ASP A 973 55.48 -39.95 57.19
CA ASP A 973 55.65 -38.64 57.83
C ASP A 973 54.32 -37.89 58.03
N PHE A 974 53.99 -37.59 59.28
CA PHE A 974 52.82 -36.81 59.72
C PHE A 974 53.18 -35.66 60.67
N SER A 975 54.43 -35.18 60.65
CA SER A 975 54.94 -34.11 61.53
C SER A 975 54.08 -32.82 61.53
N ILE A 976 53.47 -32.48 60.39
CA ILE A 976 52.54 -31.35 60.25
C ILE A 976 51.31 -31.50 61.15
N LEU A 977 50.77 -32.71 61.26
CA LEU A 977 49.61 -33.02 62.09
C LEU A 977 49.95 -32.98 63.58
N GLU A 978 51.14 -33.45 63.95
CA GLU A 978 51.64 -33.44 65.32
C GLU A 978 51.84 -32.01 65.84
N ASN A 979 52.37 -31.11 65.00
CA ASN A 979 52.47 -29.68 65.32
C ASN A 979 51.10 -29.02 65.56
N LEU A 980 50.07 -29.36 64.77
CA LEU A 980 48.72 -28.85 64.95
C LEU A 980 48.06 -29.32 66.25
N LEU A 981 48.33 -30.57 66.65
CA LEU A 981 47.82 -31.14 67.89
C LEU A 981 48.50 -30.52 69.13
N ASP A 982 49.82 -30.26 69.08
CA ASP A 982 50.54 -29.55 70.16
C ASP A 982 50.01 -28.12 70.37
N ILE A 983 49.66 -27.42 69.29
CA ILE A 983 49.04 -26.09 69.37
C ILE A 983 47.63 -26.17 69.98
N THR A 984 46.87 -27.22 69.66
CA THR A 984 45.52 -27.44 70.21
C THR A 984 45.54 -27.62 71.73
N GLU A 985 46.56 -28.29 72.28
CA GLU A 985 46.69 -28.51 73.73
C GLU A 985 47.03 -27.23 74.50
N LYS A 986 47.58 -26.20 73.84
CA LYS A 986 48.02 -24.93 74.46
C LYS A 986 46.99 -23.81 74.37
N LEU A 987 45.78 -24.06 73.87
CA LEU A 987 44.81 -23.04 73.44
C LEU A 987 44.48 -21.94 74.47
N GLU A 988 44.30 -22.29 75.75
CA GLU A 988 43.91 -21.30 76.78
C GLU A 988 45.04 -20.30 77.09
N SER A 989 46.30 -20.70 76.93
CA SER A 989 47.43 -19.78 77.11
C SER A 989 47.51 -18.73 75.97
N TYR A 990 46.97 -19.05 74.79
CA TYR A 990 47.00 -18.16 73.63
C TYR A 990 46.04 -16.97 73.73
N LYS A 991 44.94 -17.05 74.49
CA LYS A 991 43.96 -15.94 74.62
C LYS A 991 44.53 -14.65 75.21
N THR A 992 45.65 -14.76 75.94
CA THR A 992 46.38 -13.62 76.51
C THR A 992 47.30 -12.90 75.51
N GLN A 993 47.49 -13.48 74.32
CA GLN A 993 48.35 -12.91 73.30
C GLN A 993 47.64 -11.79 72.50
N LYS A 994 48.46 -10.99 71.83
CA LYS A 994 48.01 -9.88 70.97
C LYS A 994 47.62 -10.36 69.59
N LEU A 995 46.78 -9.62 68.90
CA LEU A 995 46.33 -9.93 67.52
C LEU A 995 47.49 -10.15 66.53
N ASP A 996 48.61 -9.43 66.69
CA ASP A 996 49.81 -9.61 65.86
C ASP A 996 50.63 -10.88 66.13
N SER A 997 50.25 -11.70 67.13
CA SER A 997 50.93 -12.96 67.45
C SER A 997 50.50 -14.16 66.59
N ILE A 998 49.46 -14.03 65.76
CA ILE A 998 48.99 -15.10 64.88
C ILE A 998 50.05 -15.40 63.80
N SER A 999 50.72 -16.54 63.94
CA SER A 999 51.92 -16.90 63.18
C SER A 999 51.63 -17.42 61.75
N PRO A 1000 52.53 -17.21 60.77
CA PRO A 1000 52.43 -17.77 59.42
C PRO A 1000 52.38 -19.31 59.38
N GLU A 1001 52.97 -19.97 60.38
CA GLU A 1001 53.02 -21.43 60.50
C GLU A 1001 51.64 -22.02 60.81
N LEU A 1002 50.89 -21.40 61.73
CA LEU A 1002 49.49 -21.73 62.00
C LEU A 1002 48.63 -21.51 60.74
N MET A 1003 48.93 -20.46 59.98
CA MET A 1003 48.28 -20.13 58.72
C MET A 1003 48.55 -21.14 57.61
N HIS A 1004 49.77 -21.65 57.51
CA HIS A 1004 50.11 -22.71 56.55
C HIS A 1004 49.37 -24.01 56.89
N ALA A 1005 49.34 -24.38 58.16
CA ALA A 1005 48.70 -25.59 58.64
C ALA A 1005 47.16 -25.56 58.44
N LYS A 1006 46.52 -24.39 58.63
CA LYS A 1006 45.10 -24.17 58.30
C LYS A 1006 44.82 -24.38 56.80
N ARG A 1007 45.65 -23.82 55.91
CA ARG A 1007 45.45 -23.96 54.44
C ARG A 1007 45.46 -25.43 54.01
N LEU A 1008 46.27 -26.26 54.65
CA LEU A 1008 46.35 -27.69 54.35
C LEU A 1008 45.05 -28.45 54.72
N LEU A 1009 44.34 -28.01 55.76
CA LEU A 1009 43.10 -28.65 56.25
C LEU A 1009 41.81 -27.95 55.79
N GLN A 1010 41.91 -26.78 55.14
CA GLN A 1010 40.79 -25.94 54.72
C GLN A 1010 39.76 -26.67 53.80
N GLY A 1011 40.18 -27.73 53.10
CA GLY A 1011 39.33 -28.53 52.23
C GLY A 1011 38.44 -29.57 52.93
N ILE A 1012 38.60 -29.75 54.25
CA ILE A 1012 37.87 -30.76 55.04
C ILE A 1012 36.67 -30.11 55.72
N THR A 1013 35.60 -29.94 54.95
CA THR A 1013 34.32 -29.40 55.41
C THR A 1013 33.68 -30.24 56.52
N VAL A 1014 32.65 -29.71 57.19
CA VAL A 1014 31.89 -30.44 58.22
C VAL A 1014 31.42 -31.83 57.71
N ASN A 1015 30.93 -31.92 56.48
CA ASN A 1015 30.46 -33.18 55.88
C ASN A 1015 31.62 -34.16 55.61
N ARG A 1016 32.75 -33.66 55.10
CA ARG A 1016 33.98 -34.44 54.86
C ARG A 1016 34.60 -34.95 56.17
N ARG A 1017 34.55 -34.15 57.23
CA ARG A 1017 34.89 -34.58 58.61
C ARG A 1017 33.98 -35.71 59.07
N GLY A 1018 32.68 -35.63 58.80
CA GLY A 1018 31.71 -36.69 59.08
C GLY A 1018 32.06 -38.01 58.37
N CYS A 1019 32.47 -37.94 57.09
CA CYS A 1019 32.89 -39.09 56.31
C CYS A 1019 34.15 -39.78 56.88
N LEU A 1020 35.16 -39.01 57.28
CA LEU A 1020 36.36 -39.55 57.94
C LEU A 1020 36.08 -40.07 59.34
N LYS A 1021 35.19 -39.41 60.08
CA LYS A 1021 34.78 -39.86 61.41
C LYS A 1021 34.03 -41.19 61.36
N ALA A 1022 33.18 -41.41 60.35
CA ALA A 1022 32.51 -42.70 60.14
C ALA A 1022 33.53 -43.82 59.88
N LEU A 1023 34.53 -43.57 59.02
CA LEU A 1023 35.63 -44.51 58.81
C LEU A 1023 36.44 -44.75 60.09
N ALA A 1024 36.70 -43.70 60.86
CA ALA A 1024 37.41 -43.79 62.12
C ALA A 1024 36.63 -44.56 63.21
N GLN A 1025 35.31 -44.72 63.06
CA GLN A 1025 34.51 -45.50 64.00
C GLN A 1025 34.43 -46.98 63.63
N GLN A 1026 34.59 -47.32 62.35
CA GLN A 1026 34.41 -48.69 61.83
C GLN A 1026 35.73 -49.46 61.71
N LYS A 1027 36.52 -49.50 62.79
CA LYS A 1027 37.85 -50.15 62.81
C LYS A 1027 37.80 -51.65 62.48
N GLU A 1028 36.85 -52.38 63.06
CA GLU A 1028 36.72 -53.84 62.85
C GLU A 1028 36.39 -54.17 61.39
N PHE A 1029 35.46 -53.40 60.80
CA PHE A 1029 35.11 -53.52 59.38
C PHE A 1029 36.31 -53.23 58.47
N VAL A 1030 37.04 -52.13 58.71
CA VAL A 1030 38.22 -51.76 57.91
C VAL A 1030 39.31 -52.82 57.97
N CYS A 1031 39.57 -53.38 59.16
CA CYS A 1031 40.54 -54.47 59.32
C CYS A 1031 40.08 -55.72 58.56
N TRP A 1032 38.82 -56.12 58.73
CA TRP A 1032 38.26 -57.28 58.06
C TRP A 1032 38.29 -57.15 56.53
N VAL A 1033 37.90 -56.00 55.98
CA VAL A 1033 37.92 -55.76 54.52
C VAL A 1033 39.35 -55.87 53.98
N ARG A 1034 40.35 -55.28 54.64
CA ARG A 1034 41.76 -55.36 54.18
C ARG A 1034 42.36 -56.75 54.31
N GLU A 1035 41.88 -57.56 55.26
CA GLU A 1035 42.34 -58.95 55.45
C GLU A 1035 41.67 -59.93 54.48
N ALA A 1036 40.35 -59.80 54.28
CA ALA A 1036 39.52 -60.72 53.51
C ALA A 1036 39.46 -60.41 52.02
N LEU A 1037 39.56 -59.12 51.64
CA LEU A 1037 39.58 -58.64 50.25
C LEU A 1037 40.91 -57.91 50.03
N LYS A 1038 41.87 -58.57 49.36
CA LYS A 1038 43.21 -58.00 49.19
C LYS A 1038 43.27 -56.92 48.11
N ASP A 1039 42.35 -56.96 47.16
CA ASP A 1039 42.22 -55.96 46.11
C ASP A 1039 40.77 -55.67 45.70
N ILE A 1040 40.57 -54.61 44.91
CA ILE A 1040 39.25 -54.19 44.44
C ILE A 1040 38.64 -55.15 43.40
N ASN A 1041 39.43 -56.02 42.77
CA ASN A 1041 38.92 -57.02 41.83
C ASN A 1041 38.28 -58.20 42.58
N GLU A 1042 38.83 -58.57 43.74
CA GLU A 1042 38.27 -59.56 44.66
C GLU A 1042 36.92 -59.11 45.23
N LEU A 1043 36.70 -57.79 45.41
CA LEU A 1043 35.40 -57.24 45.81
C LEU A 1043 34.29 -57.66 44.84
N LYS A 1044 34.54 -57.64 43.54
CA LYS A 1044 33.52 -58.01 42.54
C LYS A 1044 33.12 -59.48 42.66
N VAL A 1045 34.10 -60.37 42.81
CA VAL A 1045 33.86 -61.80 43.01
C VAL A 1045 33.13 -62.05 44.32
N PHE A 1046 33.50 -61.34 45.40
CA PHE A 1046 32.85 -61.45 46.69
C PHE A 1046 31.40 -60.96 46.64
N VAL A 1047 31.12 -59.85 45.94
CA VAL A 1047 29.77 -59.33 45.73
C VAL A 1047 28.93 -60.33 44.94
N ASP A 1048 29.46 -60.94 43.87
CA ASP A 1048 28.73 -61.96 43.11
C ASP A 1048 28.39 -63.18 43.99
N LEU A 1049 29.32 -63.63 44.84
CA LEU A 1049 29.09 -64.71 45.82
C LEU A 1049 28.09 -64.30 46.91
N ALA A 1050 28.18 -63.08 47.42
CA ALA A 1050 27.30 -62.54 48.44
C ALA A 1050 25.88 -62.35 47.89
N SER A 1051 25.72 -61.93 46.62
CA SER A 1051 24.42 -61.84 45.95
C SER A 1051 23.77 -63.20 45.72
N ILE A 1052 24.55 -64.27 45.52
CA ILE A 1052 24.03 -65.66 45.46
C ILE A 1052 23.63 -66.16 46.86
N SER A 1053 24.37 -65.76 47.90
CA SER A 1053 24.10 -66.16 49.29
C SER A 1053 23.03 -65.31 49.98
N ALA A 1054 22.77 -64.11 49.49
CA ALA A 1054 21.74 -63.21 50.02
C ALA A 1054 20.35 -63.74 49.68
N GLY A 1055 19.38 -63.53 50.58
CA GLY A 1055 17.99 -63.88 50.33
C GLY A 1055 17.36 -63.04 49.21
N GLU A 1056 16.18 -63.43 48.73
CA GLU A 1056 15.47 -62.74 47.63
C GLU A 1056 14.77 -61.43 48.06
N ASN A 1057 14.89 -61.01 49.33
CA ASN A 1057 14.28 -59.77 49.82
C ASN A 1057 15.11 -58.54 49.43
N ASP A 1058 14.45 -57.45 49.04
CA ASP A 1058 15.10 -56.20 48.66
C ASP A 1058 16.12 -55.70 49.70
N MET A 1059 15.83 -55.83 51.01
CA MET A 1059 16.78 -55.43 52.06
C MET A 1059 18.08 -56.26 52.07
N ASP A 1060 18.01 -57.55 51.73
CA ASP A 1060 19.19 -58.41 51.71
C ASP A 1060 20.04 -58.16 50.46
N VAL A 1061 19.40 -57.80 49.34
CA VAL A 1061 20.06 -57.35 48.11
C VAL A 1061 20.71 -55.97 48.31
N ASP A 1062 19.99 -55.04 48.96
CA ASP A 1062 20.49 -53.69 49.26
C ASP A 1062 21.69 -53.73 50.20
N ARG A 1063 21.77 -54.67 51.15
CA ARG A 1063 22.98 -54.84 51.98
C ARG A 1063 24.22 -55.17 51.16
N VAL A 1064 24.08 -56.00 50.13
CA VAL A 1064 25.20 -56.33 49.23
C VAL A 1064 25.59 -55.10 48.39
N ALA A 1065 24.62 -54.32 47.92
CA ALA A 1065 24.86 -53.06 47.21
C ALA A 1065 25.52 -52.00 48.11
N CYS A 1066 25.04 -51.81 49.34
CA CYS A 1066 25.63 -50.91 50.33
C CYS A 1066 27.07 -51.30 50.66
N PHE A 1067 27.35 -52.60 50.83
CA PHE A 1067 28.72 -53.09 51.02
C PHE A 1067 29.61 -52.79 49.81
N HIS A 1068 29.13 -53.07 48.59
CA HIS A 1068 29.84 -52.76 47.36
C HIS A 1068 30.17 -51.26 47.26
N ASP A 1069 29.17 -50.40 47.38
CA ASP A 1069 29.30 -48.95 47.23
C ASP A 1069 30.22 -48.36 48.31
N THR A 1070 30.15 -48.88 49.53
CA THR A 1070 31.01 -48.47 50.64
C THR A 1070 32.47 -48.83 50.36
N VAL A 1071 32.76 -50.10 50.09
CA VAL A 1071 34.15 -50.53 49.86
C VAL A 1071 34.71 -49.87 48.59
N HIS A 1072 33.88 -49.65 47.58
CA HIS A 1072 34.26 -48.92 46.38
C HIS A 1072 34.53 -47.42 46.66
N GLY A 1073 33.66 -46.75 47.40
CA GLY A 1073 33.80 -45.33 47.73
C GLY A 1073 35.01 -45.04 48.63
N TYR A 1074 35.31 -45.94 49.58
CA TYR A 1074 36.48 -45.84 50.45
C TYR A 1074 37.75 -46.52 49.88
N SER A 1075 37.70 -47.05 48.66
CA SER A 1075 38.80 -47.82 48.05
C SER A 1075 40.14 -47.08 48.02
N SER A 1076 40.11 -45.76 47.80
CA SER A 1076 41.30 -44.90 47.82
C SER A 1076 42.04 -44.91 49.16
N LEU A 1077 41.32 -45.02 50.28
CA LEU A 1077 41.95 -45.13 51.60
C LEU A 1077 42.25 -46.58 52.00
N LEU A 1078 41.44 -47.54 51.54
CA LEU A 1078 41.55 -48.94 51.94
C LEU A 1078 42.66 -49.70 51.18
N TYR A 1079 42.82 -49.43 49.89
CA TYR A 1079 43.68 -50.21 48.99
C TYR A 1079 44.85 -49.41 48.38
N GLU A 1080 44.69 -48.12 48.12
CA GLU A 1080 45.77 -47.33 47.49
C GLU A 1080 46.84 -46.86 48.49
N LEU A 1081 46.49 -46.70 49.77
CA LEU A 1081 47.43 -46.30 50.81
C LEU A 1081 48.29 -47.48 51.28
N ARG A 1082 49.61 -47.27 51.25
CA ARG A 1082 50.59 -48.21 51.78
C ARG A 1082 50.93 -47.86 53.23
N GLN A 1083 51.50 -48.83 53.95
CA GLN A 1083 51.83 -48.62 55.36
C GLN A 1083 52.90 -47.52 55.56
N ASP A 1084 53.72 -47.24 54.56
CA ASP A 1084 54.74 -46.18 54.54
C ASP A 1084 54.24 -44.82 54.01
N SER A 1085 52.96 -44.71 53.61
CA SER A 1085 52.38 -43.46 53.10
C SER A 1085 52.36 -42.34 54.15
N GLY A 1086 52.80 -41.14 53.74
CA GLY A 1086 52.85 -39.93 54.58
C GLY A 1086 51.60 -39.03 54.43
N PHE A 1087 51.64 -37.85 55.07
CA PHE A 1087 50.52 -36.91 55.08
C PHE A 1087 50.10 -36.43 53.68
N GLU A 1088 51.04 -36.19 52.77
CA GLU A 1088 50.71 -35.76 51.40
C GLU A 1088 49.98 -36.84 50.59
N ASP A 1089 50.44 -38.09 50.68
CA ASP A 1089 49.79 -39.24 50.03
C ASP A 1089 48.38 -39.47 50.59
N PHE A 1090 48.23 -39.31 51.91
CA PHE A 1090 46.95 -39.38 52.59
C PHE A 1090 46.00 -38.30 52.08
N MET A 1091 46.44 -37.05 51.99
CA MET A 1091 45.64 -35.94 51.45
C MET A 1091 45.29 -36.14 49.96
N HIS A 1092 46.19 -36.74 49.17
CA HIS A 1092 45.90 -37.08 47.78
C HIS A 1092 44.80 -38.14 47.65
N CYS A 1093 44.84 -39.18 48.49
CA CYS A 1093 43.80 -40.21 48.52
C CYS A 1093 42.46 -39.66 49.04
N LEU A 1094 42.50 -38.73 50.01
CA LEU A 1094 41.30 -38.02 50.46
C LEU A 1094 40.61 -37.25 49.32
N ASN A 1095 41.35 -36.66 48.39
CA ASN A 1095 40.73 -36.01 47.22
C ASN A 1095 39.92 -36.98 46.35
N LYS A 1096 40.32 -38.24 46.27
CA LYS A 1096 39.53 -39.29 45.58
C LYS A 1096 38.31 -39.69 46.39
N LEU A 1097 38.46 -39.84 47.72
CA LEU A 1097 37.33 -40.05 48.62
C LEU A 1097 36.31 -38.91 48.56
N TRP A 1098 36.76 -37.65 48.46
CA TRP A 1098 35.88 -36.50 48.32
C TRP A 1098 35.07 -36.57 47.04
N ARG A 1099 35.65 -36.99 45.91
CA ARG A 1099 34.87 -37.22 44.68
C ARG A 1099 33.83 -38.34 44.85
N ALA A 1100 34.16 -39.40 45.58
CA ALA A 1100 33.22 -40.47 45.87
C ALA A 1100 32.07 -40.00 46.80
N LEU A 1101 32.39 -39.22 47.82
CA LEU A 1101 31.42 -38.62 48.74
C LEU A 1101 30.53 -37.58 48.04
N ASP A 1102 31.11 -36.77 47.14
CA ASP A 1102 30.35 -35.79 46.36
C ASP A 1102 29.43 -36.49 45.34
N SER A 1103 29.74 -37.74 44.92
CA SER A 1103 28.86 -38.57 44.07
C SER A 1103 27.80 -39.35 44.85
N ASP A 1104 28.05 -39.66 46.12
CA ASP A 1104 27.12 -40.34 47.02
C ASP A 1104 27.25 -39.76 48.44
N GLU A 1105 26.41 -38.77 48.76
CA GLU A 1105 26.43 -38.11 50.07
C GLU A 1105 26.08 -39.06 51.23
N ASN A 1106 25.44 -40.21 50.95
CA ASN A 1106 25.10 -41.20 51.95
C ASN A 1106 26.21 -42.24 52.18
N LEU A 1107 27.37 -42.11 51.53
CA LEU A 1107 28.51 -43.01 51.69
C LEU A 1107 28.91 -43.25 53.17
N PRO A 1108 28.95 -42.24 54.07
CA PRO A 1108 29.25 -42.46 55.49
C PRO A 1108 28.14 -43.23 56.23
N LYS A 1109 26.88 -43.11 55.79
CA LYS A 1109 25.75 -43.85 56.37
C LYS A 1109 25.76 -45.30 55.90
N LYS A 1110 26.05 -45.54 54.61
CA LYS A 1110 26.20 -46.88 54.03
C LYS A 1110 27.32 -47.70 54.69
N LEU A 1111 28.40 -47.04 55.14
CA LEU A 1111 29.49 -47.68 55.88
C LEU A 1111 29.07 -48.15 57.28
N VAL A 1112 28.10 -47.48 57.90
CA VAL A 1112 27.66 -47.76 59.28
C VAL A 1112 26.43 -48.68 59.31
N SER A 1113 25.65 -48.73 58.22
CA SER A 1113 24.47 -49.59 58.06
C SER A 1113 24.85 -51.03 57.73
#